data_AF-A0AAD8AT89-F1
#
_entry.id   AF-A0AAD8AT89-F1
#
_cell.length_a   1.000
_cell.length_b   1.000
_cell.length_c   1.000
_cell.angle_alpha   90.00
_cell.angle_beta   90.00
_cell.angle_gamma   90.00
#
_symmetry.space_group_name_H-M   'P 1'
#
loop_
_entity.id
_entity.type
_entity.pdbx_description
1 polymer ?
#
loop_
_entity_poly.entity_id
_entity_poly.type
_entity_poly.pdbx_seq_one_letter_code
_entity_poly.pdbx_strand_id
1 'polypeptide(L)'
;MADPVVFLVCLIFIAFLGPLPALCSTGCPETFFGWKCKLQCKNCLLGACDPVTGKCNGGCKPGYYGDHCLFEDQYKYDSRGLHYAGHVNKTKDNAVCLKWSDVKWTVNNKTIKFEPGDTPENYCRNPEVPIGGRLSFIWCFTALNGSLGECSLSKKDCPDYLFGEGCKTQCHCRNDSEICNQNGYCKSGCAEGWLGHMCQKKCGFGRFGLQCRSSCDNCLNKDCNPETGHCRSGCIEGFMGNTCRTSCNGTTYGANCNIKCGHCLNNEACNSKTGSCPSGCQPGYKTSHGSEWTLCNEACRGRYGVNCLTKCGLCQDHEMCDPGTGLCPHGCQDGYTSDKCDQICQPGYYGKDCHFKCGKCKNNSTCDAFTGKCLVGCQDGQDCPYALGLQAKDTNKATVAIGTGLGIAVVVILLFVTFCLIYRNRHQKNVSVSSKFVVNGDDTLPREESCHLLGKELPSSVMDDDETKGTNGTTEPIYVNVNARKQTSPVPVSDLFSYIAKNKEHSWEGFKREFEELPMGLLAQCEVARKLENKVKNRYGNIVAYDHSRVVLDPLSNEPFSDYVNANFMDGYSKPRAYIASQGPNKIMIRDFWRMVWQHKVSKIIMLTNLMEACKKKCEQYWPDEGSQKYGDITVLHVNVTKYSDFIIRTFEISKEMENNRIVKQFHFTTWSDHGAPTYPTTLLAFRRKVMNFKPEDSAPVLSHCSAGIGRTGTFIALNYLLEQAVAENQVDVLRCAQLMRANRVNMIQTLEQYVFVYDAVLEALMAGNTTISRSSFHTVYEKMLISDGGDTSPMEKQQNVLQLLSPTIEREECSTAFQEQNMAKNRFKNILPANRSRPYLYTPVEGCNEYINAVYLSSYTQKDQFIVTQMPLPSTVADFWRMLYDTSSDTIIMLNEFDRNDKTCALYWPEEYGYTVEHGPLSVELLSSSESDPDVTIRIFKLSHFDKGEERAIKQFMFKSWPDYQTVPNSINPLLRLHRLVHDWLKQNSKGPVTVHCMNGASKSGVFVAVSLLFERLELDYEVDVYQTVKQIRINRPQLIENLEQYKFLYQVVQEYMDQE
;
A
#
# COMPACT_ATOMS: atom_id res chain seq x y z
N MET A 1 -15.04 17.55 65.16
CA MET A 1 -14.35 18.64 64.44
C MET A 1 -13.32 17.99 63.52
N ALA A 2 -13.48 18.16 62.21
CA ALA A 2 -12.54 17.76 61.16
C ALA A 2 -12.81 18.75 60.01
N ASP A 3 -12.00 19.78 59.89
CA ASP A 3 -10.84 19.84 58.99
C ASP A 3 -11.26 20.29 57.57
N PRO A 4 -11.05 21.58 57.21
CA PRO A 4 -11.59 22.17 55.98
C PRO A 4 -10.93 21.62 54.69
N VAL A 5 -9.80 20.89 54.79
CA VAL A 5 -9.13 20.30 53.62
C VAL A 5 -10.06 19.34 52.87
N VAL A 6 -10.87 18.56 53.59
CA VAL A 6 -11.79 17.58 52.98
C VAL A 6 -12.87 18.27 52.14
N PHE A 7 -13.43 19.39 52.63
CA PHE A 7 -14.47 20.12 51.91
C PHE A 7 -13.94 20.78 50.63
N LEU A 8 -12.69 21.27 50.65
CA LEU A 8 -12.02 21.83 49.47
C LEU A 8 -11.71 20.74 48.43
N VAL A 9 -11.27 19.55 48.86
CA VAL A 9 -11.04 18.40 47.97
C VAL A 9 -12.34 17.95 47.28
N CYS A 10 -13.47 17.87 48.01
CA CYS A 10 -14.76 17.56 47.40
C CYS A 10 -15.20 18.59 46.35
N LEU A 11 -15.01 19.88 46.61
CA LEU A 11 -15.34 20.94 45.64
C LEU A 11 -14.44 20.90 44.39
N ILE A 12 -13.14 20.59 44.55
CA ILE A 12 -12.21 20.45 43.42
C ILE A 12 -12.54 19.20 42.57
N PHE A 13 -12.94 18.08 43.20
CA PHE A 13 -13.39 16.90 42.48
C PHE A 13 -14.68 17.14 41.66
N ILE A 14 -15.60 17.95 42.19
CA ILE A 14 -16.81 18.35 41.44
C ILE A 14 -16.47 19.35 40.32
N ALA A 15 -15.50 20.23 40.51
CA ALA A 15 -15.09 21.21 39.50
C ALA A 15 -14.29 20.63 38.32
N PHE A 16 -13.56 19.52 38.51
CA PHE A 16 -12.85 18.83 37.42
C PHE A 16 -13.74 17.88 36.61
N LEU A 17 -14.94 17.55 37.10
CA LEU A 17 -16.00 16.93 36.31
C LEU A 17 -16.86 18.04 35.67
N GLY A 18 -16.33 18.61 34.58
CA GLY A 18 -17.19 19.28 33.59
C GLY A 18 -18.32 18.35 33.15
N PRO A 19 -19.48 18.89 32.71
CA PRO A 19 -20.71 18.12 32.54
C PRO A 19 -20.44 16.87 31.71
N LEU A 20 -20.60 15.70 32.34
CA LEU A 20 -20.26 14.42 31.75
C LEU A 20 -20.90 14.32 30.36
N PRO A 21 -20.14 14.11 29.27
CA PRO A 21 -20.75 13.66 28.03
C PRO A 21 -21.44 12.35 28.38
N ALA A 22 -22.78 12.34 28.30
CA ALA A 22 -23.60 11.31 28.92
C ALA A 22 -23.07 9.93 28.54
N LEU A 23 -22.59 9.17 29.53
CA LEU A 23 -21.98 7.87 29.24
C LEU A 23 -23.01 7.04 28.48
N CYS A 24 -22.65 6.59 27.28
CA CYS A 24 -23.36 5.51 26.61
C CYS A 24 -23.04 4.17 27.30
N SER A 25 -23.23 4.11 28.61
CA SER A 25 -23.50 2.90 29.35
C SER A 25 -24.87 2.37 28.90
N THR A 26 -24.91 1.76 27.71
CA THR A 26 -26.05 0.96 27.24
C THR A 26 -26.04 -0.41 27.94
N GLY A 27 -25.88 -0.38 29.26
CA GLY A 27 -26.13 -1.47 30.17
C GLY A 27 -27.38 -1.11 30.97
N CYS A 28 -28.29 -2.06 31.10
CA CYS A 28 -29.51 -1.86 31.86
C CYS A 28 -29.23 -1.75 33.37
N PRO A 29 -30.14 -1.13 34.15
CA PRO A 29 -30.09 -1.21 35.62
C PRO A 29 -30.03 -2.67 36.07
N GLU A 30 -29.36 -2.97 37.18
CA GLU A 30 -28.98 -4.34 37.60
C GLU A 30 -30.13 -5.37 37.72
N THR A 31 -31.39 -4.90 37.75
CA THR A 31 -32.60 -5.74 37.76
C THR A 31 -33.28 -5.87 36.40
N PHE A 32 -32.70 -5.37 35.31
CA PHE A 32 -33.25 -5.37 33.94
C PHE A 32 -32.18 -5.76 32.91
N PHE A 33 -32.63 -6.19 31.73
CA PHE A 33 -31.77 -6.60 30.62
C PHE A 33 -32.42 -6.40 29.25
N GLY A 34 -31.62 -6.64 28.20
CA GLY A 34 -32.07 -6.71 26.82
C GLY A 34 -32.29 -5.35 26.16
N TRP A 35 -32.69 -5.36 24.89
CA TRP A 35 -32.85 -4.15 24.10
C TRP A 35 -33.86 -3.19 24.75
N LYS A 36 -33.43 -1.94 24.94
CA LYS A 36 -34.15 -0.88 25.67
C LYS A 36 -34.60 -1.26 27.10
N CYS A 37 -33.95 -2.24 27.72
CA CYS A 37 -34.14 -2.63 29.13
C CYS A 37 -35.57 -3.00 29.50
N LYS A 38 -36.31 -3.58 28.54
CA LYS A 38 -37.73 -3.95 28.70
C LYS A 38 -37.93 -5.22 29.52
N LEU A 39 -36.91 -6.07 29.62
CA LEU A 39 -36.98 -7.36 30.30
C LEU A 39 -36.41 -7.23 31.71
N GLN A 40 -37.07 -7.81 32.70
CA GLN A 40 -36.65 -7.74 34.10
C GLN A 40 -35.95 -9.05 34.50
N CYS A 41 -34.79 -8.96 35.16
CA CYS A 41 -34.14 -10.10 35.80
C CYS A 41 -35.11 -10.73 36.82
N LYS A 42 -35.61 -11.93 36.55
CA LYS A 42 -36.54 -12.67 37.41
C LYS A 42 -35.99 -14.05 37.69
N ASN A 43 -36.23 -14.53 38.92
CA ASN A 43 -35.89 -15.88 39.37
C ASN A 43 -34.41 -16.30 39.24
N CYS A 44 -33.48 -15.36 39.08
CA CYS A 44 -32.05 -15.61 39.23
C CYS A 44 -31.71 -15.97 40.69
N LEU A 45 -30.82 -16.95 40.89
CA LEU A 45 -30.44 -17.42 42.22
C LEU A 45 -29.82 -16.29 43.07
N LEU A 46 -28.94 -15.49 42.48
CA LEU A 46 -28.29 -14.33 43.10
C LEU A 46 -28.99 -12.99 42.81
N GLY A 47 -30.24 -13.01 42.33
CA GLY A 47 -31.05 -11.81 42.04
C GLY A 47 -30.68 -11.05 40.76
N ALA A 48 -29.39 -10.89 40.47
CA ALA A 48 -28.88 -10.19 39.28
C ALA A 48 -28.75 -11.10 38.04
N CYS A 49 -28.90 -10.50 36.86
CA CYS A 49 -28.63 -11.11 35.56
C CYS A 49 -27.75 -10.21 34.70
N ASP A 50 -27.10 -10.78 33.67
CA ASP A 50 -26.32 -10.00 32.72
C ASP A 50 -27.20 -8.97 31.99
N PRO A 51 -26.84 -7.67 31.99
CA PRO A 51 -27.74 -6.59 31.54
C PRO A 51 -27.95 -6.54 30.01
N VAL A 52 -27.24 -7.36 29.23
CA VAL A 52 -27.40 -7.42 27.76
C VAL A 52 -28.13 -8.71 27.35
N THR A 53 -27.73 -9.84 27.93
CA THR A 53 -28.17 -11.20 27.56
C THR A 53 -29.21 -11.79 28.50
N GLY A 54 -29.45 -11.20 29.67
CA GLY A 54 -30.42 -11.68 30.67
C GLY A 54 -30.00 -12.96 31.40
N LYS A 55 -28.75 -13.40 31.24
CA LYS A 55 -28.28 -14.66 31.82
C LYS A 55 -28.08 -14.52 33.33
N CYS A 56 -28.77 -15.33 34.13
CA CYS A 56 -28.68 -15.27 35.59
C CYS A 56 -27.33 -15.74 36.12
N ASN A 57 -26.65 -14.89 36.90
CA ASN A 57 -25.41 -15.26 37.58
C ASN A 57 -25.71 -16.25 38.72
N GLY A 58 -25.02 -17.39 38.72
CA GLY A 58 -25.32 -18.52 39.62
C GLY A 58 -26.53 -19.39 39.21
N GLY A 59 -27.15 -19.13 38.05
CA GLY A 59 -28.27 -19.92 37.53
C GLY A 59 -29.64 -19.52 38.12
N CYS A 60 -30.62 -20.40 37.95
CA CYS A 60 -32.01 -20.16 38.34
C CYS A 60 -32.29 -20.56 39.81
N LYS A 61 -33.29 -19.93 40.42
CA LYS A 61 -33.89 -20.40 41.67
C LYS A 61 -34.54 -21.79 41.46
N PRO A 62 -34.62 -22.65 42.49
CA PRO A 62 -35.29 -23.94 42.41
C PRO A 62 -36.72 -23.80 41.87
N GLY A 63 -37.11 -24.71 40.97
CA GLY A 63 -38.40 -24.65 40.29
C GLY A 63 -38.42 -23.82 39.01
N TYR A 64 -37.30 -23.21 38.58
CA TYR A 64 -37.20 -22.41 37.35
C TYR A 64 -36.02 -22.83 36.45
N TYR A 65 -36.16 -22.64 35.13
CA TYR A 65 -35.14 -23.00 34.14
C TYR A 65 -35.15 -22.07 32.91
N GLY A 66 -34.21 -22.30 31.99
CA GLY A 66 -34.02 -21.57 30.74
C GLY A 66 -32.99 -20.44 30.87
N ASP A 67 -32.47 -19.94 29.74
CA ASP A 67 -31.34 -19.00 29.72
C ASP A 67 -31.61 -17.68 30.47
N HIS A 68 -32.88 -17.32 30.64
CA HIS A 68 -33.37 -16.14 31.37
C HIS A 68 -34.13 -16.48 32.67
N CYS A 69 -34.22 -17.77 33.05
CA CYS A 69 -34.97 -18.28 34.22
C CYS A 69 -36.48 -17.90 34.28
N LEU A 70 -37.10 -17.65 33.13
CA LEU A 70 -38.49 -17.19 33.02
C LEU A 70 -39.54 -18.32 33.04
N PHE A 71 -39.11 -19.58 32.92
CA PHE A 71 -40.01 -20.74 32.87
C PHE A 71 -39.94 -21.55 34.16
N GLU A 72 -41.09 -22.05 34.62
CA GLU A 72 -41.16 -22.97 35.76
C GLU A 72 -40.88 -24.41 35.30
N ASP A 73 -40.24 -25.24 36.12
CA ASP A 73 -39.88 -26.64 35.81
C ASP A 73 -41.07 -27.51 35.34
N GLN A 74 -42.32 -27.12 35.65
CA GLN A 74 -43.51 -27.79 35.13
C GLN A 74 -43.69 -27.66 33.60
N TYR A 75 -43.06 -26.67 32.96
CA TYR A 75 -43.11 -26.41 31.52
C TYR A 75 -41.86 -26.88 30.76
N LYS A 76 -40.99 -27.65 31.40
CA LYS A 76 -39.63 -27.90 30.94
C LYS A 76 -39.54 -28.85 29.76
N TYR A 77 -38.97 -28.36 28.68
CA TYR A 77 -38.58 -29.13 27.49
C TYR A 77 -37.06 -29.08 27.29
N ASP A 78 -36.55 -29.99 26.45
CA ASP A 78 -35.17 -30.00 25.97
C ASP A 78 -34.83 -28.75 25.14
N SER A 79 -33.56 -28.61 24.75
CA SER A 79 -33.08 -27.45 23.98
C SER A 79 -33.65 -27.32 22.56
N ARG A 80 -34.40 -28.34 22.08
CA ARG A 80 -35.15 -28.35 20.81
C ARG A 80 -36.66 -28.12 21.00
N GLY A 81 -37.13 -27.97 22.25
CA GLY A 81 -38.56 -27.79 22.56
C GLY A 81 -39.47 -28.99 22.21
N LEU A 82 -38.91 -30.20 22.09
CA LEU A 82 -39.58 -31.43 21.61
C LEU A 82 -39.82 -32.46 22.71
N HIS A 83 -38.87 -32.62 23.63
CA HIS A 83 -38.90 -33.66 24.66
C HIS A 83 -39.13 -33.03 26.04
N TYR A 84 -40.14 -33.50 26.76
CA TYR A 84 -40.47 -32.97 28.09
C TYR A 84 -39.49 -33.52 29.13
N ALA A 85 -38.84 -32.62 29.87
CA ALA A 85 -37.80 -32.89 30.86
C ALA A 85 -38.13 -32.25 32.22
N GLY A 86 -39.43 -32.14 32.53
CA GLY A 86 -39.96 -31.58 33.76
C GLY A 86 -40.53 -32.63 34.73
N HIS A 87 -41.07 -32.15 35.85
CA HIS A 87 -41.45 -32.99 36.99
C HIS A 87 -42.96 -33.05 37.27
N VAL A 88 -43.82 -32.65 36.33
CA VAL A 88 -45.29 -32.76 36.51
C VAL A 88 -45.68 -34.22 36.78
N ASN A 89 -46.43 -34.44 37.85
CA ASN A 89 -46.77 -35.77 38.38
C ASN A 89 -48.30 -36.05 38.38
N LYS A 90 -49.03 -35.42 37.46
CA LYS A 90 -50.49 -35.55 37.34
C LYS A 90 -50.98 -35.72 35.91
N THR A 91 -52.01 -36.56 35.74
CA THR A 91 -52.76 -36.67 34.49
C THR A 91 -53.73 -35.51 34.30
N LYS A 92 -54.30 -35.35 33.10
CA LYS A 92 -55.42 -34.43 32.81
C LYS A 92 -56.63 -34.71 33.72
N ASP A 93 -56.89 -35.98 34.02
CA ASP A 93 -57.93 -36.44 34.95
C ASP A 93 -57.51 -36.32 36.43
N ASN A 94 -56.45 -35.56 36.74
CA ASN A 94 -55.93 -35.27 38.08
C ASN A 94 -55.47 -36.52 38.88
N ALA A 95 -55.25 -37.66 38.20
CA ALA A 95 -54.70 -38.87 38.82
C ALA A 95 -53.19 -38.73 39.05
N VAL A 96 -52.69 -39.33 40.13
CA VAL A 96 -51.27 -39.22 40.54
C VAL A 96 -50.40 -40.20 39.75
N CYS A 97 -49.34 -39.67 39.15
CA CYS A 97 -48.30 -40.44 38.47
C CYS A 97 -47.36 -41.12 39.47
N LEU A 98 -46.97 -42.36 39.17
CA LEU A 98 -45.91 -43.09 39.86
C LEU A 98 -44.52 -42.57 39.44
N LYS A 99 -43.51 -42.68 40.31
CA LYS A 99 -42.11 -42.55 39.88
C LYS A 99 -41.72 -43.76 39.02
N TRP A 100 -40.85 -43.56 38.04
CA TRP A 100 -40.47 -44.62 37.10
C TRP A 100 -39.56 -45.70 37.72
N SER A 101 -38.90 -45.38 38.83
CA SER A 101 -38.25 -46.35 39.72
C SER A 101 -39.21 -47.37 40.33
N ASP A 102 -40.48 -47.00 40.49
CA ASP A 102 -41.46 -47.73 41.30
C ASP A 102 -42.43 -48.54 40.43
N VAL A 103 -42.35 -48.39 39.10
CA VAL A 103 -43.18 -49.08 38.11
C VAL A 103 -42.76 -50.55 38.01
N LYS A 104 -43.68 -51.47 38.33
CA LYS A 104 -43.45 -52.91 38.20
C LYS A 104 -43.62 -53.35 36.75
N TRP A 105 -42.50 -53.49 36.04
CA TRP A 105 -42.43 -53.91 34.64
C TRP A 105 -42.95 -55.35 34.42
N THR A 106 -44.24 -55.49 34.14
CA THR A 106 -44.81 -56.73 33.61
C THR A 106 -44.36 -56.95 32.15
N VAL A 107 -44.35 -58.21 31.73
CA VAL A 107 -43.34 -58.74 30.77
C VAL A 107 -43.38 -58.12 29.35
N ASN A 108 -44.47 -57.46 28.95
CA ASN A 108 -44.65 -56.96 27.58
C ASN A 108 -44.11 -55.54 27.31
N ASN A 109 -43.72 -54.76 28.32
CA ASN A 109 -43.37 -53.33 28.14
C ASN A 109 -41.88 -53.03 27.78
N LYS A 110 -41.09 -54.03 27.38
CA LYS A 110 -39.64 -53.87 27.08
C LYS A 110 -39.30 -53.06 25.82
N THR A 111 -40.29 -52.57 25.08
CA THR A 111 -40.12 -51.83 23.81
C THR A 111 -40.17 -50.32 23.93
N ILE A 112 -40.50 -49.77 25.12
CA ILE A 112 -40.60 -48.33 25.33
C ILE A 112 -39.20 -47.76 25.64
N LYS A 113 -38.71 -46.86 24.80
CA LYS A 113 -37.45 -46.13 24.98
C LYS A 113 -37.71 -44.62 25.16
N PHE A 114 -36.74 -43.93 25.77
CA PHE A 114 -36.74 -42.49 26.05
C PHE A 114 -35.35 -41.92 25.77
N GLU A 115 -35.27 -40.67 25.27
CA GLU A 115 -34.00 -40.07 24.85
C GLU A 115 -32.99 -39.85 26.01
N PRO A 116 -31.68 -39.77 25.71
CA PRO A 116 -30.65 -39.51 26.72
C PRO A 116 -30.86 -38.19 27.49
N GLY A 117 -30.95 -38.28 28.81
CA GLY A 117 -31.15 -37.15 29.73
C GLY A 117 -32.38 -37.29 30.65
N ASP A 118 -33.23 -38.27 30.39
CA ASP A 118 -34.55 -38.40 31.02
C ASP A 118 -34.49 -39.04 32.43
N THR A 119 -34.19 -38.23 33.46
CA THR A 119 -33.87 -38.68 34.84
C THR A 119 -34.98 -39.52 35.49
N PRO A 120 -34.69 -40.45 36.43
CA PRO A 120 -35.72 -41.26 37.10
C PRO A 120 -36.80 -40.48 37.86
N GLU A 121 -36.55 -39.20 38.18
CA GLU A 121 -37.47 -38.34 38.92
C GLU A 121 -38.49 -37.62 38.01
N ASN A 122 -38.29 -37.65 36.70
CA ASN A 122 -39.28 -37.19 35.71
C ASN A 122 -40.50 -38.15 35.75
N TYR A 123 -41.67 -37.67 36.18
CA TYR A 123 -42.90 -38.48 36.28
C TYR A 123 -43.65 -38.61 34.95
N CYS A 124 -43.67 -37.56 34.14
CA CYS A 124 -44.30 -37.50 32.82
C CYS A 124 -43.21 -37.51 31.74
N ARG A 125 -43.38 -38.28 30.66
CA ARG A 125 -42.33 -38.49 29.62
C ARG A 125 -42.90 -38.53 28.20
N ASN A 126 -42.03 -38.30 27.22
CA ASN A 126 -42.29 -38.48 25.79
C ASN A 126 -41.43 -39.63 25.23
N PRO A 127 -42.00 -40.79 24.84
CA PRO A 127 -41.24 -41.93 24.34
C PRO A 127 -40.68 -41.71 22.92
N GLU A 128 -39.56 -42.36 22.59
CA GLU A 128 -38.94 -42.35 21.25
C GLU A 128 -39.84 -42.98 20.16
N VAL A 129 -40.76 -43.87 20.55
CA VAL A 129 -41.57 -44.67 19.61
C VAL A 129 -43.07 -44.40 19.82
N PRO A 130 -43.82 -44.00 18.76
CA PRO A 130 -45.24 -43.71 18.87
C PRO A 130 -46.07 -44.97 19.10
N ILE A 131 -46.67 -45.09 20.29
CA ILE A 131 -47.57 -46.20 20.64
C ILE A 131 -48.83 -46.13 19.78
N GLY A 132 -49.00 -47.10 18.87
CA GLY A 132 -50.19 -47.22 18.03
C GLY A 132 -50.32 -46.19 16.90
N GLY A 133 -49.20 -45.60 16.45
CA GLY A 133 -49.18 -44.77 15.22
C GLY A 133 -49.79 -43.37 15.33
N ARG A 134 -50.02 -42.86 16.55
CA ARG A 134 -50.29 -41.44 16.81
C ARG A 134 -49.01 -40.76 17.32
N LEU A 135 -48.81 -39.49 16.98
CA LEU A 135 -47.75 -38.66 17.57
C LEU A 135 -47.84 -38.74 19.10
N SER A 136 -46.68 -38.90 19.74
CA SER A 136 -46.59 -39.26 21.15
C SER A 136 -47.01 -38.10 22.06
N PHE A 137 -48.23 -38.24 22.60
CA PHE A 137 -48.68 -37.44 23.74
C PHE A 137 -47.80 -37.76 24.96
N ILE A 138 -47.64 -36.79 25.87
CA ILE A 138 -46.80 -36.95 27.07
C ILE A 138 -47.62 -37.66 28.15
N TRP A 139 -47.08 -38.73 28.73
CA TRP A 139 -47.84 -39.62 29.62
C TRP A 139 -47.04 -40.11 30.83
N CYS A 140 -47.75 -40.69 31.80
CA CYS A 140 -47.20 -41.37 32.97
C CYS A 140 -48.00 -42.65 33.30
N PHE A 141 -47.43 -43.51 34.14
CA PHE A 141 -48.17 -44.60 34.77
C PHE A 141 -48.87 -44.09 36.04
N THR A 142 -50.16 -44.37 36.21
CA THR A 142 -50.92 -43.93 37.40
C THR A 142 -50.91 -44.98 38.52
N ALA A 143 -51.14 -44.52 39.75
CA ALA A 143 -51.28 -45.40 40.91
C ALA A 143 -52.49 -46.36 40.83
N LEU A 144 -53.44 -46.13 39.92
CA LEU A 144 -54.55 -47.04 39.65
C LEU A 144 -54.11 -48.13 38.67
N ASN A 145 -53.65 -49.25 39.23
CA ASN A 145 -53.29 -50.50 38.55
C ASN A 145 -52.20 -50.39 37.46
N GLY A 146 -51.38 -49.33 37.45
CA GLY A 146 -50.35 -49.14 36.42
C GLY A 146 -50.93 -48.82 35.04
N SER A 147 -52.10 -48.19 35.00
CA SER A 147 -52.71 -47.68 33.77
C SER A 147 -51.94 -46.49 33.19
N LEU A 148 -51.95 -46.35 31.87
CA LEU A 148 -51.41 -45.19 31.15
C LEU A 148 -52.35 -43.99 31.30
N GLY A 149 -51.83 -42.82 31.66
CA GLY A 149 -52.58 -41.57 31.70
C GLY A 149 -51.85 -40.42 31.02
N GLU A 150 -52.57 -39.62 30.23
CA GLU A 150 -52.01 -38.44 29.57
C GLU A 150 -51.79 -37.30 30.58
N CYS A 151 -50.61 -36.68 30.53
CA CYS A 151 -50.19 -35.65 31.48
C CYS A 151 -50.82 -34.28 31.22
N SER A 152 -51.13 -33.55 32.29
CA SER A 152 -51.72 -32.21 32.21
C SER A 152 -50.66 -31.14 31.96
N LEU A 153 -50.26 -30.96 30.70
CA LEU A 153 -49.29 -29.96 30.27
C LEU A 153 -49.93 -28.90 29.37
N SER A 154 -49.65 -27.62 29.65
CA SER A 154 -49.95 -26.50 28.77
C SER A 154 -48.66 -25.89 28.24
N LYS A 155 -48.58 -25.60 26.94
CA LYS A 155 -47.41 -24.93 26.35
C LYS A 155 -47.52 -23.43 26.68
N LYS A 156 -46.59 -22.93 27.48
CA LYS A 156 -46.58 -21.53 27.93
C LYS A 156 -45.99 -20.63 26.83
N ASP A 157 -46.72 -19.57 26.48
CA ASP A 157 -46.24 -18.55 25.54
C ASP A 157 -45.02 -17.79 26.07
N CYS A 158 -44.30 -17.14 25.15
CA CYS A 158 -43.19 -16.27 25.51
C CYS A 158 -43.66 -15.06 26.32
N PRO A 159 -42.90 -14.64 27.35
CA PRO A 159 -43.10 -13.35 28.01
C PRO A 159 -42.97 -12.19 27.02
N ASP A 160 -43.68 -11.10 27.28
CA ASP A 160 -43.65 -9.88 26.48
C ASP A 160 -42.21 -9.44 26.14
N TYR A 161 -42.03 -8.98 24.90
CA TYR A 161 -40.76 -8.57 24.29
C TYR A 161 -39.76 -9.71 23.98
N LEU A 162 -40.12 -10.98 24.21
CA LEU A 162 -39.38 -12.17 23.76
C LEU A 162 -40.22 -13.04 22.81
N PHE A 163 -39.55 -13.75 21.90
CA PHE A 163 -40.19 -14.69 20.97
C PHE A 163 -39.24 -15.83 20.54
N GLY A 164 -39.77 -16.76 19.75
CA GLY A 164 -39.01 -17.88 19.18
C GLY A 164 -38.70 -18.99 20.19
N GLU A 165 -37.84 -19.92 19.77
CA GLU A 165 -37.51 -21.12 20.54
C GLU A 165 -36.85 -20.80 21.89
N GLY A 166 -37.40 -21.37 22.97
CA GLY A 166 -36.97 -21.05 24.34
C GLY A 166 -37.12 -19.57 24.73
N CYS A 167 -37.83 -18.78 23.91
CA CYS A 167 -37.99 -17.33 24.05
C CYS A 167 -36.65 -16.58 24.19
N LYS A 168 -35.65 -16.97 23.40
CA LYS A 168 -34.30 -16.40 23.43
C LYS A 168 -34.13 -15.14 22.58
N THR A 169 -35.08 -14.85 21.70
CA THR A 169 -34.98 -13.77 20.70
C THR A 169 -35.79 -12.55 21.13
N GLN A 170 -35.21 -11.35 21.01
CA GLN A 170 -35.79 -10.10 21.52
C GLN A 170 -36.57 -9.32 20.43
N CYS A 171 -37.70 -8.71 20.77
CA CYS A 171 -38.46 -7.85 19.86
C CYS A 171 -37.73 -6.52 19.59
N HIS A 172 -37.50 -6.17 18.32
CA HIS A 172 -36.87 -4.90 17.89
C HIS A 172 -37.86 -3.99 17.14
N CYS A 173 -39.05 -3.81 17.72
CA CYS A 173 -40.15 -3.03 17.14
C CYS A 173 -39.89 -1.52 17.19
N ARG A 174 -40.40 -0.80 16.19
CA ARG A 174 -40.24 0.67 16.09
C ARG A 174 -40.98 1.44 17.18
N ASN A 175 -42.14 0.94 17.58
CA ASN A 175 -42.86 1.44 18.75
C ASN A 175 -42.35 0.70 19.99
N ASP A 176 -41.72 1.43 20.91
CA ASP A 176 -41.11 0.87 22.14
C ASP A 176 -42.13 0.29 23.13
N SER A 177 -43.43 0.47 22.88
CA SER A 177 -44.52 -0.17 23.62
C SER A 177 -45.19 -1.31 22.85
N GLU A 178 -44.79 -1.61 21.61
CA GLU A 178 -45.30 -2.76 20.86
C GLU A 178 -44.61 -4.06 21.29
N ILE A 179 -45.43 -5.07 21.58
CA ILE A 179 -45.00 -6.46 21.79
C ILE A 179 -45.08 -7.16 20.42
N CYS A 180 -43.98 -7.76 19.97
CA CYS A 180 -43.98 -8.54 18.72
C CYS A 180 -44.73 -9.87 18.90
N ASN A 181 -45.21 -10.46 17.81
CA ASN A 181 -45.88 -11.76 17.90
C ASN A 181 -44.88 -12.93 18.14
N GLN A 182 -45.40 -14.15 18.32
CA GLN A 182 -44.62 -15.38 18.52
C GLN A 182 -43.50 -15.62 17.47
N ASN A 183 -43.61 -15.01 16.28
CA ASN A 183 -42.66 -15.11 15.17
C ASN A 183 -41.81 -13.83 15.00
N GLY A 184 -41.78 -12.92 15.96
CA GLY A 184 -40.93 -11.72 15.92
C GLY A 184 -41.43 -10.55 15.07
N TYR A 185 -42.66 -10.64 14.55
CA TYR A 185 -43.21 -9.61 13.67
C TYR A 185 -43.75 -8.40 14.44
N CYS A 186 -43.37 -7.20 13.99
CA CYS A 186 -43.80 -5.90 14.54
C CYS A 186 -44.67 -5.15 13.52
N LYS A 187 -45.89 -4.76 13.88
CA LYS A 187 -46.83 -4.01 13.01
C LYS A 187 -46.35 -2.58 12.75
N SER A 188 -45.62 -1.97 13.69
CA SER A 188 -44.94 -0.68 13.49
C SER A 188 -43.70 -0.78 12.58
N GLY A 189 -43.32 -1.99 12.17
CA GLY A 189 -42.06 -2.29 11.51
C GLY A 189 -40.88 -2.21 12.46
N CYS A 190 -39.67 -2.28 11.90
CA CYS A 190 -38.44 -2.30 12.68
C CYS A 190 -38.01 -0.91 13.16
N ALA A 191 -37.36 -0.89 14.32
CA ALA A 191 -36.68 0.26 14.87
C ALA A 191 -35.51 0.75 14.00
N GLU A 192 -35.00 1.94 14.31
CA GLU A 192 -33.77 2.44 13.70
C GLU A 192 -32.59 1.52 14.04
N GLY A 193 -31.70 1.28 13.09
CA GLY A 193 -30.63 0.29 13.24
C GLY A 193 -30.99 -1.16 12.92
N TRP A 194 -32.27 -1.46 12.68
CA TRP A 194 -32.77 -2.83 12.48
C TRP A 194 -33.63 -2.98 11.21
N LEU A 195 -33.59 -4.17 10.59
CA LEU A 195 -34.28 -4.51 9.35
C LEU A 195 -34.66 -6.01 9.27
N GLY A 196 -35.35 -6.37 8.18
CA GLY A 196 -35.84 -7.73 7.93
C GLY A 196 -37.23 -7.99 8.52
N HIS A 197 -37.92 -9.04 8.05
CA HIS A 197 -39.33 -9.30 8.38
C HIS A 197 -39.63 -9.52 9.88
N MET A 198 -38.63 -10.01 10.62
CA MET A 198 -38.69 -10.25 12.08
C MET A 198 -37.81 -9.25 12.87
N CYS A 199 -37.33 -8.20 12.20
CA CYS A 199 -36.49 -7.13 12.77
C CYS A 199 -35.18 -7.54 13.45
N GLN A 200 -34.66 -8.75 13.20
CA GLN A 200 -33.44 -9.25 13.86
C GLN A 200 -32.12 -8.91 13.13
N LYS A 201 -32.16 -8.37 11.91
CA LYS A 201 -30.94 -8.03 11.16
C LYS A 201 -30.56 -6.57 11.41
N LYS A 202 -29.43 -6.33 12.07
CA LYS A 202 -28.87 -4.97 12.24
C LYS A 202 -28.46 -4.37 10.89
N CYS A 203 -28.36 -3.04 10.82
CA CYS A 203 -27.81 -2.37 9.63
C CYS A 203 -26.40 -2.88 9.29
N GLY A 204 -26.16 -3.06 7.99
CA GLY A 204 -24.83 -3.34 7.47
C GLY A 204 -23.86 -2.17 7.65
N PHE A 205 -22.57 -2.46 7.52
CA PHE A 205 -21.48 -1.50 7.66
C PHE A 205 -21.71 -0.22 6.82
N GLY A 206 -21.43 0.95 7.41
CA GLY A 206 -21.61 2.24 6.76
C GLY A 206 -23.06 2.73 6.60
N ARG A 207 -24.07 2.07 7.20
CA ARG A 207 -25.49 2.47 7.14
C ARG A 207 -26.15 2.56 8.51
N PHE A 208 -27.13 3.46 8.66
CA PHE A 208 -27.84 3.71 9.91
C PHE A 208 -29.30 4.17 9.73
N GLY A 209 -30.01 4.27 10.86
CA GLY A 209 -31.33 4.89 10.99
C GLY A 209 -32.46 3.97 10.53
N LEU A 210 -33.64 4.56 10.34
CA LEU A 210 -34.83 3.86 9.89
C LEU A 210 -34.60 3.06 8.58
N GLN A 211 -34.81 1.74 8.63
CA GLN A 211 -34.56 0.82 7.50
C GLN A 211 -33.13 0.92 6.91
N CYS A 212 -32.14 1.43 7.67
CA CYS A 212 -30.75 1.56 7.22
C CYS A 212 -30.58 2.42 5.94
N ARG A 213 -31.46 3.42 5.78
CA ARG A 213 -31.50 4.32 4.62
C ARG A 213 -30.45 5.43 4.65
N SER A 214 -29.98 5.85 5.83
CA SER A 214 -28.91 6.85 5.92
C SER A 214 -27.53 6.18 5.82
N SER A 215 -26.57 6.86 5.18
CA SER A 215 -25.18 6.40 5.07
C SER A 215 -24.24 7.19 5.98
N CYS A 216 -23.10 6.57 6.29
CA CYS A 216 -22.06 7.07 7.20
C CYS A 216 -20.78 7.53 6.46
N ASP A 217 -20.92 8.02 5.22
CA ASP A 217 -19.79 8.27 4.32
C ASP A 217 -18.80 9.33 4.81
N ASN A 218 -19.24 10.25 5.68
CA ASN A 218 -18.39 11.28 6.30
C ASN A 218 -17.80 10.86 7.66
N CYS A 219 -18.17 9.69 8.19
CA CYS A 219 -17.53 9.13 9.38
C CYS A 219 -16.15 8.57 9.01
N LEU A 220 -15.15 8.75 9.87
CA LEU A 220 -13.87 8.07 9.72
C LEU A 220 -14.10 6.54 9.70
N ASN A 221 -13.43 5.83 8.80
CA ASN A 221 -13.64 4.40 8.54
C ASN A 221 -15.07 4.00 8.12
N LYS A 222 -15.98 4.94 7.82
CA LYS A 222 -17.44 4.74 7.73
C LYS A 222 -18.07 4.11 9.00
N ASP A 223 -17.38 4.18 10.13
CA ASP A 223 -17.79 3.58 11.40
C ASP A 223 -18.74 4.50 12.18
N CYS A 224 -19.95 3.99 12.42
CA CYS A 224 -21.05 4.74 13.01
C CYS A 224 -21.97 3.84 13.84
N ASN A 225 -22.72 4.44 14.75
CA ASN A 225 -23.81 3.76 15.44
C ASN A 225 -24.94 3.41 14.45
N PRO A 226 -25.36 2.14 14.30
CA PRO A 226 -26.46 1.74 13.41
C PRO A 226 -27.81 2.41 13.71
N GLU A 227 -28.10 2.74 14.97
CA GLU A 227 -29.36 3.37 15.36
C GLU A 227 -29.26 4.89 15.08
N THR A 228 -28.27 5.59 15.66
CA THR A 228 -28.22 7.07 15.67
C THR A 228 -27.34 7.71 14.59
N GLY A 229 -26.53 6.94 13.86
CA GLY A 229 -25.56 7.46 12.88
C GLY A 229 -24.37 8.20 13.49
N HIS A 230 -24.21 8.17 14.82
CA HIS A 230 -23.09 8.83 15.48
C HIS A 230 -21.76 8.20 15.07
N CYS A 231 -20.88 8.97 14.45
CA CYS A 231 -19.56 8.55 13.99
C CYS A 231 -18.61 8.31 15.17
N ARG A 232 -18.38 7.05 15.54
CA ARG A 232 -17.62 6.68 16.75
C ARG A 232 -16.15 7.05 16.66
N SER A 233 -15.58 6.93 15.46
CA SER A 233 -14.20 7.28 15.14
C SER A 233 -14.02 8.75 14.69
N GLY A 234 -15.04 9.60 14.88
CA GLY A 234 -15.05 11.00 14.42
C GLY A 234 -15.26 11.16 12.92
N CYS A 235 -14.97 12.36 12.42
CA CYS A 235 -15.22 12.79 11.04
C CYS A 235 -13.99 12.76 10.13
N ILE A 236 -14.22 12.53 8.84
CA ILE A 236 -13.23 12.79 7.79
C ILE A 236 -12.94 14.29 7.62
N GLU A 237 -11.91 14.61 6.85
CA GLU A 237 -11.50 15.98 6.56
C GLU A 237 -12.62 16.83 5.95
N GLY A 238 -12.80 18.04 6.49
CA GLY A 238 -13.82 18.99 6.04
C GLY A 238 -15.15 18.91 6.76
N PHE A 239 -15.34 17.97 7.68
CA PHE A 239 -16.60 17.75 8.40
C PHE A 239 -16.43 17.67 9.92
N MET A 240 -17.51 18.03 10.64
CA MET A 240 -17.62 18.02 12.10
C MET A 240 -19.06 17.69 12.56
N GLY A 241 -19.23 17.57 13.88
CA GLY A 241 -20.50 17.24 14.52
C GLY A 241 -20.78 15.72 14.57
N ASN A 242 -21.68 15.30 15.46
CA ASN A 242 -21.81 13.90 15.88
C ASN A 242 -22.07 12.90 14.73
N THR A 243 -22.71 13.32 13.63
CA THR A 243 -22.97 12.50 12.43
C THR A 243 -22.19 12.98 11.20
N CYS A 244 -21.20 13.87 11.37
CA CYS A 244 -20.33 14.42 10.32
C CYS A 244 -21.05 15.01 9.09
N ARG A 245 -22.26 15.55 9.30
CA ARG A 245 -23.09 16.20 8.26
C ARG A 245 -22.83 17.70 8.13
N THR A 246 -22.13 18.30 9.09
CA THR A 246 -21.80 19.74 9.09
C THR A 246 -20.38 19.91 8.54
N SER A 247 -20.19 20.75 7.52
CA SER A 247 -18.85 21.13 7.05
C SER A 247 -18.15 22.02 8.07
N CYS A 248 -16.81 22.11 8.05
CA CYS A 248 -16.08 23.08 8.87
C CYS A 248 -16.60 24.51 8.67
N ASN A 249 -16.55 25.32 9.72
CA ASN A 249 -16.65 26.77 9.55
C ASN A 249 -15.38 27.27 8.83
N GLY A 250 -15.46 28.38 8.10
CA GLY A 250 -14.37 28.89 7.27
C GLY A 250 -13.09 29.32 8.01
N THR A 251 -13.07 29.20 9.34
CA THR A 251 -11.92 29.46 10.22
C THR A 251 -11.24 28.17 10.72
N THR A 252 -11.74 26.99 10.34
CA THR A 252 -11.16 25.69 10.67
C THR A 252 -11.14 24.70 9.50
N TYR A 253 -10.27 23.68 9.58
CA TYR A 253 -10.11 22.65 8.57
C TYR A 253 -9.64 21.30 9.15
N GLY A 254 -9.57 20.29 8.27
CA GLY A 254 -9.06 18.97 8.58
C GLY A 254 -10.10 18.04 9.22
N ALA A 255 -9.66 16.90 9.74
CA ALA A 255 -10.54 15.91 10.38
C ALA A 255 -11.17 16.49 11.66
N ASN A 256 -12.49 16.34 11.80
CA ASN A 256 -13.31 16.97 12.85
C ASN A 256 -13.21 18.51 12.92
N CYS A 257 -12.60 19.17 11.93
CA CYS A 257 -12.37 20.62 11.91
C CYS A 257 -11.52 21.12 13.10
N ASN A 258 -10.59 20.29 13.59
CA ASN A 258 -9.77 20.60 14.76
C ASN A 258 -8.59 21.55 14.49
N ILE A 259 -8.25 21.82 13.22
CA ILE A 259 -7.11 22.68 12.85
C ILE A 259 -7.64 24.07 12.50
N LYS A 260 -7.03 25.14 13.03
CA LYS A 260 -7.39 26.52 12.66
C LYS A 260 -6.77 26.89 11.31
N CYS A 261 -7.51 27.62 10.48
CA CYS A 261 -6.97 28.27 9.29
C CYS A 261 -5.81 29.21 9.65
N GLY A 262 -4.86 29.39 8.72
CA GLY A 262 -3.83 30.42 8.82
C GLY A 262 -4.33 31.80 8.43
N HIS A 263 -3.41 32.74 8.27
CA HIS A 263 -3.66 34.14 7.94
C HIS A 263 -3.98 34.32 6.45
N CYS A 264 -5.15 33.87 6.03
CA CYS A 264 -5.63 34.00 4.66
C CYS A 264 -5.92 35.46 4.28
N LEU A 265 -5.57 35.84 3.06
CA LEU A 265 -5.69 37.21 2.57
C LEU A 265 -7.12 37.74 2.73
N ASN A 266 -7.24 39.01 3.17
CA ASN A 266 -8.54 39.66 3.45
C ASN A 266 -9.44 38.96 4.49
N ASN A 267 -8.92 38.04 5.30
CA ASN A 267 -9.67 37.15 6.20
C ASN A 267 -10.70 36.26 5.47
N GLU A 268 -10.40 35.84 4.24
CA GLU A 268 -11.20 34.85 3.52
C GLU A 268 -11.26 33.50 4.27
N ALA A 269 -12.29 32.71 3.97
CA ALA A 269 -12.41 31.35 4.49
C ALA A 269 -11.36 30.42 3.86
N CYS A 270 -10.61 29.67 4.67
CA CYS A 270 -9.70 28.65 4.14
C CYS A 270 -10.45 27.39 3.70
N ASN A 271 -9.82 26.57 2.87
CA ASN A 271 -10.39 25.30 2.42
C ASN A 271 -10.61 24.35 3.62
N SER A 272 -11.87 23.96 3.87
CA SER A 272 -12.25 23.13 5.01
C SER A 272 -11.56 21.76 5.07
N LYS A 273 -11.05 21.24 3.95
CA LYS A 273 -10.27 19.99 3.93
C LYS A 273 -8.78 20.26 4.13
N THR A 274 -8.18 21.05 3.24
CA THR A 274 -6.72 21.17 3.13
C THR A 274 -6.11 22.33 3.92
N GLY A 275 -6.91 23.27 4.41
CA GLY A 275 -6.44 24.48 5.08
C GLY A 275 -5.92 25.57 4.16
N SER A 276 -5.92 25.34 2.84
CA SER A 276 -5.38 26.30 1.87
C SER A 276 -6.22 27.58 1.81
N CYS A 277 -5.56 28.73 1.91
CA CYS A 277 -6.12 30.05 1.59
C CYS A 277 -6.17 30.22 0.06
N PRO A 278 -7.34 30.38 -0.57
CA PRO A 278 -7.46 30.46 -2.04
C PRO A 278 -6.72 31.66 -2.68
N SER A 279 -6.72 32.82 -2.02
CA SER A 279 -6.15 34.07 -2.52
C SER A 279 -4.74 34.38 -1.98
N GLY A 280 -4.16 33.46 -1.19
CA GLY A 280 -2.84 33.61 -0.59
C GLY A 280 -2.85 34.15 0.84
N CYS A 281 -1.69 34.62 1.30
CA CYS A 281 -1.42 34.98 2.68
C CYS A 281 -1.41 36.48 2.92
N GLN A 282 -1.88 36.90 4.11
CA GLN A 282 -1.78 38.28 4.58
C GLN A 282 -0.32 38.78 4.59
N PRO A 283 -0.10 40.11 4.51
CA PRO A 283 1.22 40.70 4.76
C PRO A 283 1.79 40.21 6.09
N GLY A 284 3.06 39.81 6.08
CA GLY A 284 3.72 39.24 7.26
C GLY A 284 3.62 37.71 7.39
N TYR A 285 2.88 37.02 6.51
CA TYR A 285 2.69 35.57 6.56
C TYR A 285 2.97 34.88 5.21
N LYS A 286 3.42 33.63 5.29
CA LYS A 286 3.64 32.71 4.17
C LYS A 286 3.23 31.29 4.52
N THR A 287 3.20 30.48 3.48
CA THR A 287 3.11 29.02 3.53
C THR A 287 4.41 28.41 4.11
N SER A 288 4.25 27.39 4.96
CA SER A 288 5.35 26.54 5.43
C SER A 288 6.13 25.89 4.28
N HIS A 289 7.47 25.90 4.34
CA HIS A 289 8.30 25.29 3.29
C HIS A 289 7.99 23.79 3.10
N GLY A 290 7.50 23.43 1.91
CA GLY A 290 7.25 22.05 1.49
C GLY A 290 5.78 21.60 1.49
N SER A 291 4.82 22.41 1.94
CA SER A 291 3.39 22.05 1.83
C SER A 291 2.83 22.34 0.43
N GLU A 292 2.09 21.37 -0.13
CA GLU A 292 1.37 21.48 -1.41
C GLU A 292 0.23 22.52 -1.40
N TRP A 293 -0.15 22.97 -0.19
CA TRP A 293 -1.27 23.88 0.08
C TRP A 293 -0.80 25.19 0.70
N THR A 294 -1.54 26.28 0.43
CA THR A 294 -1.19 27.64 0.85
C THR A 294 -1.72 27.92 2.27
N LEU A 295 -1.01 27.40 3.28
CA LEU A 295 -1.50 27.34 4.67
C LEU A 295 -1.36 28.63 5.49
N CYS A 296 -0.54 29.60 5.04
CA CYS A 296 -0.41 30.94 5.65
C CYS A 296 -0.20 30.96 7.17
N ASN A 297 0.57 30.01 7.68
CA ASN A 297 0.77 29.72 9.10
C ASN A 297 2.20 30.03 9.60
N GLU A 298 3.12 30.42 8.71
CA GLU A 298 4.49 30.81 9.07
C GLU A 298 4.67 32.32 8.88
N ALA A 299 5.21 33.03 9.87
CA ALA A 299 5.53 34.44 9.74
C ALA A 299 6.74 34.68 8.82
N CYS A 300 6.83 35.85 8.16
CA CYS A 300 8.01 36.20 7.39
C CYS A 300 9.25 36.34 8.29
N ARG A 301 10.43 36.03 7.73
CA ARG A 301 11.75 36.34 8.31
C ARG A 301 12.66 36.84 7.18
N GLY A 302 13.32 37.98 7.38
CA GLY A 302 14.16 38.63 6.35
C GLY A 302 13.41 39.04 5.06
N ARG A 303 12.07 39.03 5.10
CA ARG A 303 11.15 39.32 3.99
C ARG A 303 9.89 39.99 4.52
N TYR A 304 9.14 40.67 3.66
CA TYR A 304 7.90 41.36 4.03
C TYR A 304 6.83 41.32 2.93
N GLY A 305 5.63 41.78 3.29
CA GLY A 305 4.49 41.94 2.39
C GLY A 305 3.69 40.66 2.15
N VAL A 306 2.73 40.73 1.23
CA VAL A 306 1.84 39.61 0.84
C VAL A 306 2.68 38.41 0.41
N ASN A 307 2.37 37.22 0.96
CA ASN A 307 3.13 35.97 0.75
C ASN A 307 4.65 36.06 1.05
N CYS A 308 5.12 37.07 1.80
CA CYS A 308 6.54 37.35 2.05
C CYS A 308 7.40 37.44 0.77
N LEU A 309 6.87 37.98 -0.33
CA LEU A 309 7.60 37.97 -1.61
C LEU A 309 8.81 38.91 -1.61
N THR A 310 8.71 40.09 -1.02
CA THR A 310 9.76 41.11 -1.02
C THR A 310 10.82 40.81 0.04
N LYS A 311 12.11 41.05 -0.24
CA LYS A 311 13.17 40.95 0.77
C LYS A 311 13.19 42.21 1.65
N CYS A 312 13.55 42.07 2.92
CA CYS A 312 13.96 43.24 3.73
C CYS A 312 15.16 43.93 3.09
N GLY A 313 15.24 45.26 3.26
CA GLY A 313 16.51 45.99 3.13
C GLY A 313 17.41 45.76 4.36
N LEU A 314 18.51 46.51 4.43
CA LEU A 314 19.55 46.33 5.44
C LEU A 314 19.34 47.24 6.66
N CYS A 315 18.43 46.80 7.55
CA CYS A 315 18.18 47.43 8.84
C CYS A 315 19.42 47.38 9.75
N GLN A 316 19.56 48.36 10.65
CA GLN A 316 20.65 48.44 11.64
C GLN A 316 20.78 47.15 12.49
N ASP A 317 22.00 46.87 12.97
CA ASP A 317 22.34 45.78 13.91
C ASP A 317 21.91 44.36 13.47
N HIS A 318 21.65 44.20 12.17
CA HIS A 318 21.14 42.98 11.54
C HIS A 318 19.74 42.55 12.05
N GLU A 319 18.97 43.50 12.58
CA GLU A 319 17.57 43.24 12.94
C GLU A 319 16.69 42.97 11.71
N MET A 320 15.57 42.29 11.92
CA MET A 320 14.61 42.00 10.85
C MET A 320 13.66 43.18 10.62
N CYS A 321 13.46 43.58 9.37
CA CYS A 321 12.42 44.54 9.02
C CYS A 321 11.01 44.02 9.38
N ASP A 322 10.07 44.92 9.58
CA ASP A 322 8.68 44.57 9.89
C ASP A 322 8.06 43.67 8.81
N PRO A 323 7.58 42.45 9.17
CA PRO A 323 7.03 41.49 8.22
C PRO A 323 5.85 42.02 7.38
N GLY A 324 5.04 42.94 7.90
CA GLY A 324 3.89 43.48 7.18
C GLY A 324 4.27 44.53 6.13
N THR A 325 5.07 45.51 6.55
CA THR A 325 5.31 46.77 5.85
C THR A 325 6.70 46.87 5.20
N GLY A 326 7.69 46.15 5.72
CA GLY A 326 9.09 46.21 5.31
C GLY A 326 9.92 47.31 5.96
N LEU A 327 9.38 48.02 6.95
CA LEU A 327 10.05 49.13 7.62
C LEU A 327 11.16 48.63 8.57
N CYS A 328 12.26 49.37 8.65
CA CYS A 328 13.36 49.12 9.59
C CYS A 328 13.20 50.00 10.84
N PRO A 329 12.79 49.45 12.01
CA PRO A 329 12.34 50.25 13.16
C PRO A 329 13.41 51.15 13.80
N HIS A 330 14.70 50.90 13.53
CA HIS A 330 15.84 51.64 14.10
C HIS A 330 16.73 52.32 13.04
N GLY A 331 16.26 52.38 11.78
CA GLY A 331 17.01 52.95 10.66
C GLY A 331 17.95 51.95 9.97
N CYS A 332 18.86 52.48 9.17
CA CYS A 332 19.65 51.70 8.20
C CYS A 332 21.09 51.44 8.64
N GLN A 333 21.68 50.40 8.04
CA GLN A 333 23.13 50.23 8.02
C GLN A 333 23.79 51.34 7.21
N ASP A 334 25.08 51.59 7.47
CA ASP A 334 25.87 52.58 6.74
C ASP A 334 25.74 52.40 5.21
N GLY A 335 25.61 53.51 4.48
CA GLY A 335 25.47 53.49 3.02
C GLY A 335 24.06 53.21 2.49
N TYR A 336 23.09 52.92 3.36
CA TYR A 336 21.68 52.73 2.99
C TYR A 336 20.75 53.81 3.57
N THR A 337 19.61 53.99 2.92
CA THR A 337 18.54 54.95 3.25
C THR A 337 17.18 54.46 2.74
N SER A 338 16.14 55.30 2.86
CA SER A 338 14.71 54.95 2.90
C SER A 338 14.29 54.29 4.21
N ASP A 339 13.02 54.42 4.59
CA ASP A 339 12.43 53.79 5.79
C ASP A 339 12.50 52.24 5.77
N LYS A 340 12.89 51.65 4.64
CA LYS A 340 13.03 50.20 4.40
C LYS A 340 14.47 49.77 4.14
N CYS A 341 15.42 50.71 4.08
CA CYS A 341 16.85 50.46 3.88
C CYS A 341 17.17 49.66 2.60
N ASP A 342 16.40 49.94 1.54
CA ASP A 342 16.48 49.31 0.22
C ASP A 342 17.16 50.21 -0.83
N GLN A 343 17.47 51.47 -0.49
CA GLN A 343 18.14 52.44 -1.35
C GLN A 343 19.57 52.72 -0.85
N ILE A 344 20.52 52.84 -1.76
CA ILE A 344 21.91 53.27 -1.45
C ILE A 344 21.96 54.80 -1.37
N CYS A 345 22.88 55.36 -0.57
CA CYS A 345 23.08 56.80 -0.47
C CYS A 345 23.19 57.52 -1.82
N GLN A 346 22.56 58.69 -1.92
CA GLN A 346 22.70 59.53 -3.09
C GLN A 346 24.15 60.01 -3.25
N PRO A 347 24.64 60.16 -4.50
CA PRO A 347 26.05 60.49 -4.75
C PRO A 347 26.43 61.83 -4.09
N GLY A 348 27.37 61.78 -3.15
CA GLY A 348 27.75 62.93 -2.33
C GLY A 348 27.44 62.78 -0.84
N TYR A 349 26.80 61.69 -0.41
CA TYR A 349 26.52 61.35 0.99
C TYR A 349 26.92 59.92 1.34
N TYR A 350 27.18 59.65 2.62
CA TYR A 350 27.68 58.36 3.12
C TYR A 350 27.30 58.09 4.60
N GLY A 351 27.54 56.86 5.06
CA GLY A 351 27.32 56.42 6.45
C GLY A 351 25.85 56.26 6.83
N LYS A 352 25.55 56.12 8.13
CA LYS A 352 24.21 55.82 8.65
C LYS A 352 23.14 56.82 8.15
N ASP A 353 22.10 56.25 7.55
CA ASP A 353 20.98 56.93 6.89
C ASP A 353 21.41 58.03 5.89
N CYS A 354 22.67 57.99 5.45
CA CYS A 354 23.33 58.97 4.58
C CYS A 354 23.49 60.38 5.18
N HIS A 355 23.53 60.50 6.52
CA HIS A 355 23.64 61.80 7.19
C HIS A 355 24.98 62.53 6.95
N PHE A 356 26.05 61.84 6.58
CA PHE A 356 27.37 62.46 6.38
C PHE A 356 27.59 62.86 4.92
N LYS A 357 28.06 64.08 4.69
CA LYS A 357 28.35 64.58 3.34
C LYS A 357 29.81 64.30 2.95
N CYS A 358 30.05 63.86 1.72
CA CYS A 358 31.39 63.59 1.20
C CYS A 358 32.32 64.81 1.33
N GLY A 359 33.61 64.55 1.60
CA GLY A 359 34.67 65.56 1.50
C GLY A 359 34.98 65.98 0.07
N LYS A 360 35.96 66.88 -0.11
CA LYS A 360 36.38 67.34 -1.45
C LYS A 360 37.22 66.30 -2.19
N CYS A 361 36.53 65.38 -2.86
CA CYS A 361 37.16 64.41 -3.74
C CYS A 361 37.79 65.05 -4.98
N LYS A 362 38.85 64.41 -5.48
CA LYS A 362 39.56 64.87 -6.69
C LYS A 362 38.68 64.74 -7.93
N ASN A 363 38.88 65.61 -8.91
CA ASN A 363 38.14 65.63 -10.19
C ASN A 363 36.60 65.66 -10.06
N ASN A 364 36.07 66.20 -8.96
CA ASN A 364 34.63 66.25 -8.66
C ASN A 364 33.95 64.86 -8.61
N SER A 365 34.70 63.79 -8.28
CA SER A 365 34.12 62.47 -8.03
C SER A 365 33.26 62.46 -6.77
N THR A 366 32.47 61.41 -6.60
CA THR A 366 31.80 61.12 -5.33
C THR A 366 32.72 60.33 -4.40
N CYS A 367 32.32 60.25 -3.12
CA CYS A 367 32.90 59.29 -2.18
C CYS A 367 32.08 58.00 -2.13
N ASP A 368 32.69 56.95 -1.61
CA ASP A 368 32.06 55.67 -1.31
C ASP A 368 30.96 55.83 -0.24
N ALA A 369 29.77 55.30 -0.53
CA ALA A 369 28.57 55.44 0.31
C ALA A 369 28.72 54.80 1.71
N PHE A 370 29.58 53.78 1.84
CA PHE A 370 29.75 53.03 3.08
C PHE A 370 30.84 53.65 3.97
N THR A 371 31.97 54.03 3.38
CA THR A 371 33.20 54.38 4.12
C THR A 371 33.62 55.85 4.03
N GLY A 372 32.92 56.67 3.23
CA GLY A 372 33.24 58.08 3.01
C GLY A 372 34.52 58.34 2.20
N LYS A 373 35.21 57.29 1.72
CA LYS A 373 36.46 57.42 0.97
C LYS A 373 36.21 58.00 -0.42
N CYS A 374 36.93 59.05 -0.78
CA CYS A 374 36.99 59.52 -2.17
C CYS A 374 37.65 58.46 -3.06
N LEU A 375 36.90 57.93 -4.03
CA LEU A 375 37.32 56.78 -4.86
C LEU A 375 38.59 57.02 -5.69
N VAL A 376 38.92 58.30 -5.96
CA VAL A 376 40.14 58.74 -6.67
C VAL A 376 41.01 59.67 -5.83
N GLY A 377 40.88 59.61 -4.50
CA GLY A 377 41.61 60.46 -3.55
C GLY A 377 41.02 61.87 -3.38
N CYS A 378 41.63 62.65 -2.48
CA CYS A 378 41.21 64.01 -2.15
C CYS A 378 41.99 65.08 -2.94
N GLN A 379 41.49 66.32 -2.92
CA GLN A 379 42.14 67.45 -3.59
C GLN A 379 43.43 67.87 -2.85
N ASP A 380 44.46 68.24 -3.62
CA ASP A 380 45.80 68.47 -3.08
C ASP A 380 45.81 69.66 -2.11
N GLY A 381 46.36 69.45 -0.91
CA GLY A 381 46.44 70.47 0.14
C GLY A 381 45.25 70.54 1.10
N GLN A 382 44.26 69.63 1.02
CA GLN A 382 43.24 69.47 2.07
C GLN A 382 43.20 68.03 2.58
N ASP A 383 43.39 67.88 3.89
CA ASP A 383 43.22 66.58 4.56
C ASP A 383 41.73 66.21 4.60
N CYS A 384 41.43 64.91 4.52
CA CYS A 384 40.07 64.36 4.50
C CYS A 384 39.84 63.58 5.79
N PRO A 385 39.32 64.20 6.87
CA PRO A 385 39.37 63.58 8.19
C PRO A 385 38.38 62.41 8.30
N TYR A 386 38.89 61.27 8.74
CA TYR A 386 38.04 60.28 9.40
C TYR A 386 37.47 60.90 10.68
N ALA A 387 36.15 60.83 10.84
CA ALA A 387 35.47 61.24 12.06
C ALA A 387 35.72 60.20 13.18
N LEU A 388 36.91 60.24 13.79
CA LEU A 388 37.31 59.37 14.90
C LEU A 388 37.49 60.18 16.18
N GLY A 389 36.46 60.15 17.03
CA GLY A 389 36.40 60.75 18.37
C GLY A 389 34.94 60.69 18.87
N LEU A 390 34.66 60.38 20.13
CA LEU A 390 35.51 60.44 21.33
C LEU A 390 35.50 59.12 22.14
N GLN A 391 36.48 59.00 23.05
CA GLN A 391 36.61 57.88 23.98
C GLN A 391 35.80 58.07 25.28
N ALA A 392 35.34 56.93 25.82
CA ALA A 392 35.18 56.56 27.23
C ALA A 392 35.14 57.62 28.35
N LYS A 393 34.18 57.43 29.28
CA LYS A 393 34.52 57.25 30.71
C LYS A 393 33.40 56.61 31.54
N ASP A 394 33.79 55.79 32.51
CA ASP A 394 32.94 55.29 33.61
C ASP A 394 32.40 56.41 34.51
N THR A 395 31.33 56.13 35.26
CA THR A 395 31.32 56.41 36.73
C THR A 395 30.22 55.70 37.53
N ASN A 396 30.61 54.60 38.20
CA ASN A 396 30.52 54.37 39.65
C ASN A 396 29.18 54.34 40.46
N LYS A 397 29.21 53.43 41.47
CA LYS A 397 28.35 53.25 42.69
C LYS A 397 27.04 52.47 42.50
N ALA A 398 26.85 51.28 43.10
CA ALA A 398 26.78 50.87 44.53
C ALA A 398 25.35 51.08 45.11
N THR A 399 24.80 50.29 46.05
CA THR A 399 25.37 49.37 47.07
C THR A 399 24.31 48.32 47.50
N VAL A 400 24.70 47.20 48.16
CA VAL A 400 24.00 46.45 49.27
C VAL A 400 22.44 46.43 49.30
N ALA A 401 21.73 45.28 49.38
CA ALA A 401 21.88 44.25 50.42
C ALA A 401 21.30 42.84 50.11
N ILE A 402 21.70 41.92 50.99
CA ILE A 402 21.22 40.56 51.32
C ILE A 402 19.70 40.32 51.22
N GLY A 403 19.28 39.14 50.73
CA GLY A 403 17.88 38.66 50.80
C GLY A 403 17.68 37.21 50.30
N THR A 404 17.81 36.21 51.19
CA THR A 404 17.73 34.76 50.86
C THR A 404 16.35 34.30 50.38
N GLY A 405 16.26 33.51 49.30
CA GLY A 405 14.97 32.93 48.85
C GLY A 405 14.94 31.85 47.75
N LEU A 406 16.08 31.36 47.22
CA LEU A 406 16.12 30.54 45.99
C LEU A 406 16.63 29.09 46.17
N GLY A 407 16.14 28.39 47.21
CA GLY A 407 16.44 26.96 47.41
C GLY A 407 15.44 25.98 46.78
N ILE A 408 14.14 26.30 46.81
CA ILE A 408 13.07 25.31 46.61
C ILE A 408 12.55 25.29 45.16
N ALA A 409 12.40 26.45 44.52
CA ALA A 409 11.82 26.55 43.18
C ALA A 409 12.62 25.79 42.10
N VAL A 410 13.95 25.86 42.15
CA VAL A 410 14.84 25.20 41.16
C VAL A 410 14.73 23.68 41.26
N VAL A 411 14.62 23.12 42.48
CA VAL A 411 14.45 21.68 42.70
C VAL A 411 13.11 21.20 42.17
N VAL A 412 12.02 21.94 42.41
CA VAL A 412 10.69 21.61 41.87
C VAL A 412 10.68 21.65 40.34
N ILE A 413 11.32 22.65 39.71
CA ILE A 413 11.42 22.74 38.24
C ILE A 413 12.24 21.57 37.67
N LEU A 414 13.37 21.20 38.27
CA LEU A 414 14.18 20.06 37.82
C LEU A 414 13.46 18.71 37.99
N LEU A 415 12.71 18.53 39.08
CA LEU A 415 11.85 17.35 39.27
C LEU A 415 10.69 17.31 38.28
N PHE A 416 10.08 18.45 37.94
CA PHE A 416 9.03 18.53 36.93
C PHE A 416 9.57 18.24 35.52
N VAL A 417 10.74 18.78 35.15
CA VAL A 417 11.40 18.52 33.87
C VAL A 417 11.81 17.05 33.74
N THR A 418 12.42 16.45 34.77
CA THR A 418 12.76 15.02 34.74
C THR A 418 11.52 14.13 34.70
N PHE A 419 10.44 14.48 35.41
CA PHE A 419 9.15 13.78 35.28
C PHE A 419 8.58 13.88 33.86
N CYS A 420 8.56 15.06 33.24
CA CYS A 420 8.11 15.25 31.85
C CYS A 420 8.98 14.49 30.83
N LEU A 421 10.29 14.40 31.04
CA LEU A 421 11.19 13.61 30.19
C LEU A 421 10.99 12.11 30.35
N ILE A 422 10.81 11.61 31.59
CA ILE A 422 10.47 10.21 31.86
C ILE A 422 9.09 9.86 31.30
N TYR A 423 8.12 10.79 31.37
CA TYR A 423 6.80 10.65 30.77
C TYR A 423 6.88 10.56 29.24
N ARG A 424 7.57 11.49 28.56
CA ARG A 424 7.82 11.42 27.11
C ARG A 424 8.49 10.11 26.69
N ASN A 425 9.56 9.71 27.38
CA ASN A 425 10.32 8.50 27.02
C ASN A 425 9.56 7.20 27.32
N ARG A 426 8.57 7.20 28.23
CA ARG A 426 7.63 6.07 28.39
C ARG A 426 6.49 6.09 27.38
N HIS A 427 6.04 7.26 26.91
CA HIS A 427 4.97 7.36 25.93
C HIS A 427 5.41 7.21 24.46
N GLN A 428 6.71 7.26 24.16
CA GLN A 428 7.26 6.96 22.82
C GLN A 428 7.55 5.48 22.54
N LYS A 429 7.12 4.55 23.41
CA LYS A 429 7.09 3.11 23.10
C LYS A 429 5.65 2.59 23.01
N ASN A 430 4.96 2.93 21.91
CA ASN A 430 3.89 2.15 21.26
C ASN A 430 3.34 2.90 20.04
N VAL A 431 2.48 2.24 19.25
CA VAL A 431 1.79 2.75 18.04
C VAL A 431 2.68 2.93 16.81
N SER A 432 3.10 1.79 16.23
CA SER A 432 3.28 1.67 14.79
C SER A 432 1.93 1.44 14.11
N VAL A 433 1.55 2.37 13.21
CA VAL A 433 0.68 2.21 12.03
C VAL A 433 -0.48 1.19 12.07
N SER A 434 -1.72 1.69 11.90
CA SER A 434 -2.81 0.89 11.32
C SER A 434 -3.74 1.72 10.44
N SER A 435 -3.56 1.61 9.12
CA SER A 435 -4.54 1.87 8.06
C SER A 435 -4.06 1.09 6.81
N LYS A 436 -4.91 0.64 5.88
CA LYS A 436 -6.16 1.22 5.39
C LYS A 436 -7.24 0.20 5.05
N PHE A 437 -8.47 0.71 5.04
CA PHE A 437 -9.57 0.42 4.09
C PHE A 437 -9.29 -0.47 2.87
N VAL A 438 -10.26 -1.34 2.62
CA VAL A 438 -10.78 -1.76 1.29
C VAL A 438 -12.30 -1.45 1.38
N VAL A 439 -12.93 -0.56 0.60
CA VAL A 439 -13.10 -0.45 -0.87
C VAL A 439 -14.04 -1.52 -1.45
N ASN A 440 -15.13 -1.08 -2.07
CA ASN A 440 -15.87 -1.71 -3.19
C ASN A 440 -16.97 -0.70 -3.64
N GLY A 441 -17.40 -0.65 -4.90
CA GLY A 441 -17.05 -1.49 -6.06
C GLY A 441 -18.28 -2.25 -6.58
N ASP A 442 -18.79 -1.83 -7.74
CA ASP A 442 -19.75 -2.47 -8.68
C ASP A 442 -20.48 -1.36 -9.51
N ASP A 443 -21.25 -1.68 -10.57
CA ASP A 443 -20.84 -1.73 -11.99
C ASP A 443 -22.09 -1.24 -12.83
N THR A 444 -22.31 -1.34 -14.17
CA THR A 444 -21.76 -2.12 -15.30
C THR A 444 -21.62 -1.29 -16.60
N LEU A 445 -20.83 -1.79 -17.56
CA LEU A 445 -20.76 -1.28 -18.94
C LEU A 445 -22.09 -1.45 -19.71
N PRO A 446 -22.41 -0.52 -20.63
CA PRO A 446 -22.11 -0.76 -22.04
C PRO A 446 -21.17 0.30 -22.68
N ARG A 447 -20.98 0.21 -24.00
CA ARG A 447 -19.86 0.85 -24.75
C ARG A 447 -20.23 2.23 -25.32
N GLU A 448 -19.22 3.12 -25.38
CA GLU A 448 -19.14 4.37 -26.17
C GLU A 448 -20.27 5.41 -26.02
N GLU A 449 -20.03 6.44 -25.20
CA GLU A 449 -20.00 7.82 -25.70
C GLU A 449 -19.35 8.83 -24.72
N SER A 450 -18.72 9.87 -25.30
CA SER A 450 -18.49 11.22 -24.73
C SER A 450 -18.06 11.39 -23.25
N CYS A 451 -16.76 11.65 -23.04
CA CYS A 451 -16.25 12.17 -21.76
C CYS A 451 -16.41 13.71 -21.65
N HIS A 452 -17.64 14.18 -21.47
CA HIS A 452 -17.96 15.60 -21.27
C HIS A 452 -18.24 15.92 -19.79
N LEU A 453 -17.28 16.51 -19.07
CA LEU A 453 -17.47 17.55 -18.02
C LEU A 453 -16.14 17.90 -17.30
N LEU A 454 -15.34 18.82 -17.86
CA LEU A 454 -14.53 19.81 -17.12
C LEU A 454 -13.88 20.85 -18.06
N GLY A 455 -14.70 21.42 -18.94
CA GLY A 455 -14.30 22.61 -19.71
C GLY A 455 -14.60 23.88 -18.92
N LYS A 456 -13.56 24.59 -18.47
CA LYS A 456 -13.62 26.04 -18.23
C LYS A 456 -12.36 26.69 -18.76
N GLU A 457 -12.55 27.54 -19.76
CA GLU A 457 -11.53 28.36 -20.37
C GLU A 457 -11.09 29.46 -19.38
N LEU A 458 -9.83 29.88 -19.44
CA LEU A 458 -9.38 31.15 -18.88
C LEU A 458 -9.17 32.14 -20.04
N PRO A 459 -9.64 33.39 -19.93
CA PRO A 459 -9.57 34.35 -21.02
C PRO A 459 -8.14 34.85 -21.24
N SER A 460 -7.78 35.02 -22.51
CA SER A 460 -6.56 35.73 -22.92
C SER A 460 -6.72 37.24 -22.78
N SER A 461 -5.76 37.88 -22.13
CA SER A 461 -5.46 39.31 -22.30
C SER A 461 -3.95 39.50 -22.38
N VAL A 462 -3.52 40.38 -23.28
CA VAL A 462 -2.12 40.74 -23.52
C VAL A 462 -1.90 42.14 -22.99
N MET A 463 -0.74 42.37 -22.39
CA MET A 463 -0.11 43.69 -22.36
C MET A 463 1.37 43.49 -22.69
N ASP A 464 1.81 44.13 -23.77
CA ASP A 464 3.22 44.34 -24.07
C ASP A 464 3.79 45.43 -23.14
N ASP A 465 5.11 45.53 -23.04
CA ASP A 465 5.79 46.74 -23.51
C ASP A 465 7.33 46.59 -23.61
N ASP A 466 7.80 46.99 -24.80
CA ASP A 466 9.10 47.55 -25.22
C ASP A 466 10.45 46.86 -24.97
N GLU A 467 11.35 47.05 -25.96
CA GLU A 467 12.78 46.73 -25.91
C GLU A 467 13.59 48.00 -25.59
N THR A 468 14.86 47.87 -25.14
CA THR A 468 15.97 48.46 -25.92
C THR A 468 17.39 48.09 -25.44
N LYS A 469 18.22 47.67 -26.41
CA LYS A 469 19.66 47.98 -26.59
C LYS A 469 20.62 47.75 -25.40
N GLY A 470 21.28 46.60 -25.41
CA GLY A 470 22.44 46.29 -24.56
C GLY A 470 23.78 46.86 -25.06
N THR A 471 24.88 46.32 -24.55
CA THR A 471 26.25 46.52 -25.10
C THR A 471 27.15 45.33 -24.72
N ASN A 472 28.29 45.18 -25.39
CA ASN A 472 29.11 43.96 -25.34
C ASN A 472 29.85 43.73 -24.01
N GLY A 473 29.94 42.47 -23.59
CA GLY A 473 30.84 42.02 -22.52
C GLY A 473 31.04 40.50 -22.55
N THR A 474 32.15 40.03 -23.13
CA THR A 474 32.51 38.61 -23.16
C THR A 474 32.92 38.15 -21.76
N THR A 475 32.02 37.45 -21.07
CA THR A 475 32.30 36.75 -19.82
C THR A 475 31.80 35.31 -19.94
N GLU A 476 32.65 34.35 -19.56
CA GLU A 476 32.30 32.93 -19.59
C GLU A 476 31.21 32.63 -18.55
N PRO A 477 30.28 31.68 -18.81
CA PRO A 477 29.28 31.29 -17.82
C PRO A 477 29.91 30.81 -16.52
N ILE A 478 29.27 31.14 -15.38
CA ILE A 478 29.71 30.66 -14.07
C ILE A 478 29.38 29.16 -13.96
N TYR A 479 30.32 28.33 -14.41
CA TYR A 479 30.32 26.90 -14.12
C TYR A 479 30.45 26.70 -12.61
N VAL A 480 29.38 26.24 -11.96
CA VAL A 480 29.51 25.60 -10.64
C VAL A 480 30.29 24.31 -10.86
N ASN A 481 31.61 24.40 -10.74
CA ASN A 481 32.52 23.34 -11.13
C ASN A 481 32.30 22.10 -10.25
N VAL A 482 31.60 21.10 -10.78
CA VAL A 482 31.23 19.87 -10.06
C VAL A 482 32.47 19.01 -9.72
N ASN A 483 33.63 19.35 -10.28
CA ASN A 483 34.93 18.78 -9.92
C ASN A 483 35.59 19.47 -8.69
N ALA A 484 35.03 20.59 -8.21
CA ALA A 484 35.52 21.31 -7.04
C ALA A 484 34.72 21.02 -5.75
N ARG A 485 33.75 20.08 -5.78
CA ARG A 485 33.12 19.55 -4.57
C ARG A 485 34.02 18.48 -3.94
N LYS A 486 33.89 18.34 -2.61
CA LYS A 486 34.51 17.35 -1.73
C LYS A 486 34.77 16.02 -2.46
N GLN A 487 36.03 15.59 -2.49
CA GLN A 487 36.46 14.34 -3.11
C GLN A 487 35.70 13.17 -2.46
N THR A 488 34.96 12.43 -3.27
CA THR A 488 34.23 11.23 -2.85
C THR A 488 35.21 10.09 -2.58
N SER A 489 34.77 9.08 -1.84
CA SER A 489 35.53 7.86 -1.59
C SER A 489 34.79 6.69 -2.21
N PRO A 490 35.26 6.15 -3.35
CA PRO A 490 34.67 4.96 -3.96
C PRO A 490 34.66 3.77 -3.00
N VAL A 491 33.66 2.91 -3.14
CA VAL A 491 33.50 1.69 -2.36
C VAL A 491 34.11 0.52 -3.12
N PRO A 492 35.12 -0.20 -2.59
CA PRO A 492 35.64 -1.42 -3.21
C PRO A 492 34.53 -2.47 -3.38
N VAL A 493 34.56 -3.23 -4.49
CA VAL A 493 33.53 -4.26 -4.77
C VAL A 493 33.48 -5.34 -3.68
N SER A 494 34.59 -5.66 -3.04
CA SER A 494 34.66 -6.56 -1.87
C SER A 494 33.85 -6.06 -0.67
N ASP A 495 33.77 -4.75 -0.49
CA ASP A 495 33.26 -4.09 0.71
C ASP A 495 31.81 -3.64 0.54
N LEU A 496 31.32 -3.62 -0.71
CA LEU A 496 30.02 -3.10 -1.13
C LEU A 496 28.84 -3.74 -0.37
N PHE A 497 28.88 -5.04 -0.10
CA PHE A 497 27.86 -5.73 0.71
C PHE A 497 27.77 -5.13 2.12
N SER A 498 28.90 -5.04 2.81
CA SER A 498 29.03 -4.49 4.16
C SER A 498 28.71 -3.00 4.21
N TYR A 499 29.08 -2.26 3.16
CA TYR A 499 28.75 -0.85 2.98
C TYR A 499 27.24 -0.62 2.91
N ILE A 500 26.55 -1.42 2.10
CA ILE A 500 25.09 -1.32 1.91
C ILE A 500 24.35 -1.75 3.17
N ALA A 501 24.76 -2.85 3.82
CA ALA A 501 24.18 -3.29 5.08
C ALA A 501 24.26 -2.19 6.14
N LYS A 502 25.46 -1.64 6.37
CA LYS A 502 25.71 -0.54 7.32
C LYS A 502 24.91 0.72 7.02
N ASN A 503 24.84 1.14 5.75
CA ASN A 503 24.13 2.37 5.38
C ASN A 503 22.60 2.21 5.33
N LYS A 504 22.08 0.98 5.36
CA LYS A 504 20.66 0.66 5.59
C LYS A 504 20.25 0.66 7.08
N GLU A 505 21.18 0.56 8.01
CA GLU A 505 20.89 0.65 9.44
C GLU A 505 20.15 1.95 9.80
N HIS A 506 19.44 1.94 10.95
CA HIS A 506 18.76 3.12 11.51
C HIS A 506 17.81 3.80 10.50
N SER A 507 17.09 3.01 9.71
CA SER A 507 16.20 3.47 8.62
C SER A 507 16.93 4.33 7.57
N TRP A 508 17.99 3.76 7.01
CA TRP A 508 18.77 4.30 5.88
C TRP A 508 19.50 5.62 6.18
N GLU A 509 19.90 5.85 7.43
CA GLU A 509 20.54 7.10 7.88
C GLU A 509 21.95 7.32 7.27
N GLY A 510 22.56 6.26 6.73
CA GLY A 510 23.73 6.38 5.85
C GLY A 510 23.39 7.07 4.54
N PHE A 511 22.51 6.43 3.76
CA PHE A 511 22.16 6.89 2.41
C PHE A 511 21.41 8.21 2.35
N LYS A 512 20.64 8.58 3.39
CA LYS A 512 20.05 9.94 3.48
C LYS A 512 21.12 11.02 3.36
N ARG A 513 22.19 10.91 4.16
CA ARG A 513 23.27 11.91 4.21
C ARG A 513 24.07 11.97 2.91
N GLU A 514 24.32 10.83 2.26
CA GLU A 514 24.89 10.80 0.90
C GLU A 514 23.98 11.50 -0.12
N PHE A 515 22.68 11.21 -0.10
CA PHE A 515 21.71 11.80 -1.03
C PHE A 515 21.51 13.31 -0.80
N GLU A 516 21.64 13.78 0.44
CA GLU A 516 21.59 15.20 0.82
C GLU A 516 22.84 15.99 0.37
N GLU A 517 24.00 15.35 0.14
CA GLU A 517 25.17 16.02 -0.48
C GLU A 517 24.95 16.33 -1.98
N LEU A 518 23.95 15.71 -2.63
CA LEU A 518 23.66 15.93 -4.04
C LEU A 518 22.99 17.29 -4.29
N PRO A 519 23.50 18.10 -5.24
CA PRO A 519 22.87 19.37 -5.58
C PRO A 519 21.45 19.17 -6.15
N MET A 520 20.52 20.07 -5.81
CA MET A 520 19.15 20.06 -6.32
C MET A 520 18.81 21.37 -7.04
N GLY A 521 17.96 21.28 -8.06
CA GLY A 521 17.50 22.42 -8.85
C GLY A 521 18.31 22.64 -10.13
N LEU A 522 18.25 23.85 -10.67
CA LEU A 522 18.90 24.20 -11.92
C LEU A 522 20.33 24.71 -11.64
N LEU A 523 21.33 23.96 -12.12
CA LEU A 523 22.76 24.19 -11.83
C LEU A 523 23.51 24.88 -12.99
N ALA A 524 22.86 25.02 -14.15
CA ALA A 524 23.39 25.63 -15.35
C ALA A 524 22.28 26.38 -16.13
N GLN A 525 22.68 27.16 -17.13
CA GLN A 525 21.75 27.86 -18.04
C GLN A 525 20.79 26.88 -18.74
N CYS A 526 19.58 27.35 -18.98
CA CYS A 526 18.48 26.64 -19.67
C CYS A 526 17.61 27.64 -20.45
N GLU A 527 18.26 28.62 -21.07
CA GLU A 527 17.66 29.73 -21.80
C GLU A 527 16.90 29.25 -23.03
N VAL A 528 17.47 28.33 -23.82
CA VAL A 528 16.80 27.79 -25.02
C VAL A 528 15.54 27.03 -24.62
N ALA A 529 15.61 26.26 -23.53
CA ALA A 529 14.48 25.50 -22.99
C ALA A 529 13.37 26.37 -22.37
N ARG A 530 13.68 27.64 -22.04
CA ARG A 530 12.76 28.62 -21.44
C ARG A 530 12.12 29.59 -22.44
N LYS A 531 12.61 29.65 -23.69
CA LYS A 531 12.00 30.42 -24.78
C LYS A 531 10.51 30.08 -24.94
N LEU A 532 9.68 31.07 -25.30
CA LEU A 532 8.22 30.98 -25.25
C LEU A 532 7.67 29.83 -26.11
N GLU A 533 8.24 29.67 -27.31
CA GLU A 533 7.98 28.66 -28.33
C GLU A 533 8.34 27.25 -27.84
N ASN A 534 9.33 27.15 -26.95
CA ASN A 534 9.84 25.89 -26.41
C ASN A 534 9.15 25.46 -25.12
N LYS A 535 8.48 26.36 -24.39
CA LYS A 535 7.75 26.03 -23.15
C LYS A 535 6.74 24.89 -23.37
N VAL A 536 6.01 24.91 -24.49
CA VAL A 536 4.99 23.88 -24.81
C VAL A 536 5.59 22.51 -25.17
N LYS A 537 6.88 22.44 -25.52
CA LYS A 537 7.58 21.16 -25.72
C LYS A 537 8.00 20.52 -24.40
N ASN A 538 8.03 21.26 -23.28
CA ASN A 538 8.36 20.72 -21.96
C ASN A 538 7.11 20.09 -21.31
N ARG A 539 7.23 18.86 -20.79
CA ARG A 539 6.15 18.20 -20.03
C ARG A 539 5.97 18.82 -18.63
N TYR A 540 7.05 19.35 -18.05
CA TYR A 540 7.07 19.96 -16.72
C TYR A 540 7.89 21.25 -16.76
N GLY A 541 7.30 22.39 -16.38
CA GLY A 541 7.96 23.70 -16.47
C GLY A 541 9.20 23.86 -15.59
N ASN A 542 9.36 23.02 -14.58
CA ASN A 542 10.52 22.96 -13.67
C ASN A 542 11.58 21.91 -14.09
N ILE A 543 11.35 21.12 -15.14
CA ILE A 543 12.27 20.07 -15.61
C ILE A 543 12.62 20.36 -17.08
N VAL A 544 13.65 21.19 -17.24
CA VAL A 544 14.13 21.72 -18.52
C VAL A 544 15.56 21.23 -18.80
N ALA A 545 15.92 21.12 -20.08
CA ALA A 545 17.28 20.77 -20.47
C ALA A 545 18.25 21.93 -20.21
N TYR A 546 19.46 21.64 -19.72
CA TYR A 546 20.56 22.63 -19.66
C TYR A 546 21.16 22.87 -21.06
N ASP A 547 21.52 24.12 -21.38
CA ASP A 547 21.90 24.49 -22.75
C ASP A 547 23.22 23.87 -23.22
N HIS A 548 24.17 23.65 -22.31
CA HIS A 548 25.51 23.14 -22.63
C HIS A 548 25.53 21.64 -23.00
N SER A 549 24.53 20.88 -22.55
CA SER A 549 24.43 19.42 -22.69
C SER A 549 23.17 18.98 -23.45
N ARG A 550 22.28 19.91 -23.83
CA ARG A 550 21.03 19.59 -24.53
C ARG A 550 21.30 18.87 -25.84
N VAL A 551 20.33 18.08 -26.26
CA VAL A 551 20.27 17.63 -27.65
C VAL A 551 19.81 18.79 -28.54
N VAL A 552 20.48 18.97 -29.69
CA VAL A 552 20.23 20.05 -30.65
C VAL A 552 19.80 19.42 -31.96
N LEU A 553 18.59 19.72 -32.41
CA LEU A 553 18.06 19.21 -33.67
C LEU A 553 18.45 20.10 -34.84
N ASP A 554 18.64 19.50 -36.01
CA ASP A 554 18.90 20.27 -37.25
C ASP A 554 17.68 21.15 -37.59
N PRO A 555 17.83 22.49 -37.74
CA PRO A 555 16.69 23.38 -37.97
C PRO A 555 15.96 23.07 -39.28
N LEU A 556 14.62 22.98 -39.20
CA LEU A 556 13.74 22.84 -40.36
C LEU A 556 13.60 24.17 -41.10
N SER A 557 13.55 24.11 -42.43
CA SER A 557 13.68 25.25 -43.36
C SER A 557 12.69 26.41 -43.16
N ASN A 558 11.58 26.19 -42.45
CA ASN A 558 10.54 27.19 -42.15
C ASN A 558 10.20 27.28 -40.65
N GLU A 559 10.95 26.63 -39.77
CA GLU A 559 10.70 26.66 -38.31
C GLU A 559 12.01 27.00 -37.56
N PRO A 560 12.34 28.28 -37.34
CA PRO A 560 13.62 28.68 -36.72
C PRO A 560 13.81 28.21 -35.27
N PHE A 561 12.73 27.78 -34.60
CA PHE A 561 12.75 27.24 -33.22
C PHE A 561 12.55 25.70 -33.17
N SER A 562 12.81 25.01 -34.28
CA SER A 562 12.71 23.55 -34.39
C SER A 562 13.97 22.80 -33.90
N ASP A 563 14.96 23.50 -33.37
CA ASP A 563 16.23 22.96 -32.85
C ASP A 563 16.11 22.34 -31.44
N TYR A 564 15.07 22.70 -30.69
CA TYR A 564 14.91 22.29 -29.29
C TYR A 564 14.04 21.06 -29.11
N VAL A 565 14.56 20.12 -28.31
CA VAL A 565 13.89 18.95 -27.73
C VAL A 565 14.30 18.82 -26.26
N ASN A 566 13.40 18.44 -25.36
CA ASN A 566 13.72 18.31 -23.93
C ASN A 566 14.44 16.98 -23.65
N ALA A 567 15.73 16.96 -23.99
CA ALA A 567 16.67 15.90 -23.71
C ALA A 567 18.09 16.45 -23.52
N ASN A 568 18.93 15.73 -22.77
CA ASN A 568 20.35 16.02 -22.62
C ASN A 568 21.19 14.79 -22.95
N PHE A 569 22.39 15.00 -23.48
CA PHE A 569 23.40 13.94 -23.52
C PHE A 569 23.88 13.64 -22.10
N MET A 570 24.12 12.36 -21.82
CA MET A 570 24.74 11.88 -20.60
C MET A 570 25.91 10.96 -20.97
N ASP A 571 26.99 11.05 -20.21
CA ASP A 571 28.18 10.20 -20.39
C ASP A 571 27.95 8.80 -19.81
N GLY A 572 28.56 7.79 -20.43
CA GLY A 572 28.76 6.45 -19.86
C GLY A 572 30.07 6.42 -19.08
N TYR A 573 30.53 5.23 -18.65
CA TYR A 573 31.81 5.17 -17.93
C TYR A 573 32.99 5.43 -18.87
N SER A 574 33.09 4.59 -19.90
CA SER A 574 34.21 4.60 -20.86
C SER A 574 33.91 5.41 -22.13
N LYS A 575 32.79 6.15 -22.18
CA LYS A 575 32.29 6.77 -23.42
C LYS A 575 31.54 8.10 -23.13
N PRO A 576 32.03 9.25 -23.63
CA PRO A 576 31.27 10.50 -23.55
C PRO A 576 30.01 10.44 -24.42
N ARG A 577 28.94 11.10 -23.99
CA ARG A 577 27.61 11.13 -24.65
C ARG A 577 27.06 9.74 -25.00
N ALA A 578 27.33 8.72 -24.16
CA ALA A 578 26.85 7.36 -24.39
C ALA A 578 25.32 7.22 -24.36
N TYR A 579 24.62 8.14 -23.68
CA TYR A 579 23.18 8.14 -23.53
C TYR A 579 22.54 9.48 -23.91
N ILE A 580 21.26 9.45 -24.26
CA ILE A 580 20.38 10.62 -24.30
C ILE A 580 19.31 10.43 -23.22
N ALA A 581 19.30 11.29 -22.19
CA ALA A 581 18.25 11.34 -21.19
C ALA A 581 17.14 12.30 -21.64
N SER A 582 16.01 11.75 -22.07
CA SER A 582 14.86 12.49 -22.62
C SER A 582 13.66 12.45 -21.68
N GLN A 583 12.81 13.48 -21.69
CA GLN A 583 11.44 13.31 -21.20
C GLN A 583 10.65 12.31 -22.07
N GLY A 584 9.57 11.75 -21.53
CA GLY A 584 8.60 11.00 -22.34
C GLY A 584 7.80 11.98 -23.20
N PRO A 585 7.82 11.87 -24.54
CA PRO A 585 7.31 12.88 -25.45
C PRO A 585 5.86 13.27 -25.12
N ASN A 586 5.57 14.58 -25.11
CA ASN A 586 4.21 15.10 -25.14
C ASN A 586 3.72 15.21 -26.60
N LYS A 587 2.44 15.53 -26.85
CA LYS A 587 1.86 15.46 -28.21
C LYS A 587 2.63 16.30 -29.24
N ILE A 588 3.16 17.45 -28.80
CA ILE A 588 3.92 18.39 -29.64
C ILE A 588 5.33 17.84 -29.92
N MET A 589 5.95 17.18 -28.93
CA MET A 589 7.30 16.63 -29.03
C MET A 589 7.41 15.32 -29.82
N ILE A 590 6.33 14.59 -30.15
CA ILE A 590 6.43 13.27 -30.84
C ILE A 590 7.24 13.35 -32.15
N ARG A 591 7.01 14.37 -32.98
CA ARG A 591 7.78 14.61 -34.22
C ARG A 591 9.25 14.86 -33.92
N ASP A 592 9.53 15.76 -32.99
CA ASP A 592 10.90 16.17 -32.64
C ASP A 592 11.66 15.04 -31.90
N PHE A 593 10.96 14.12 -31.23
CA PHE A 593 11.51 12.89 -30.65
C PHE A 593 11.97 11.90 -31.73
N TRP A 594 11.19 11.70 -32.80
CA TRP A 594 11.65 10.85 -33.91
C TRP A 594 12.76 11.52 -34.73
N ARG A 595 12.72 12.84 -34.96
CA ARG A 595 13.86 13.60 -35.52
C ARG A 595 15.14 13.37 -34.71
N MET A 596 15.06 13.44 -33.38
CA MET A 596 16.18 13.14 -32.47
C MET A 596 16.71 11.71 -32.64
N VAL A 597 15.81 10.72 -32.74
CA VAL A 597 16.17 9.31 -32.98
C VAL A 597 16.88 9.14 -34.32
N TRP A 598 16.37 9.77 -35.40
CA TRP A 598 16.95 9.68 -36.74
C TRP A 598 18.35 10.30 -36.80
N GLN A 599 18.47 11.56 -36.36
CA GLN A 599 19.66 12.40 -36.47
C GLN A 599 20.83 11.84 -35.65
N HIS A 600 20.58 11.37 -34.43
CA HIS A 600 21.61 10.75 -33.59
C HIS A 600 21.73 9.23 -33.76
N LYS A 601 21.13 8.67 -34.82
CA LYS A 601 21.19 7.24 -35.18
C LYS A 601 20.78 6.27 -34.05
N VAL A 602 19.84 6.66 -33.20
CA VAL A 602 19.44 5.91 -32.01
C VAL A 602 18.80 4.58 -32.41
N SER A 603 19.51 3.48 -32.20
CA SER A 603 19.02 2.10 -32.41
C SER A 603 18.39 1.48 -31.16
N LYS A 604 18.58 2.08 -29.98
CA LYS A 604 18.01 1.64 -28.69
C LYS A 604 17.22 2.77 -28.03
N ILE A 605 15.92 2.54 -27.81
CA ILE A 605 15.05 3.39 -27.02
C ILE A 605 14.66 2.62 -25.75
N ILE A 606 14.83 3.24 -24.58
CA ILE A 606 14.57 2.62 -23.27
C ILE A 606 13.47 3.42 -22.57
N MET A 607 12.27 2.84 -22.52
CA MET A 607 11.06 3.42 -21.95
C MET A 607 10.80 2.83 -20.57
N LEU A 608 10.94 3.64 -19.52
CA LEU A 608 10.85 3.23 -18.11
C LEU A 608 9.56 3.74 -17.45
N THR A 609 8.45 3.81 -18.20
CA THR A 609 7.16 4.32 -17.71
C THR A 609 6.04 3.79 -18.59
N ASN A 610 4.90 3.44 -18.01
CA ASN A 610 3.70 3.18 -18.81
C ASN A 610 3.11 4.50 -19.32
N LEU A 611 2.21 4.44 -20.30
CA LEU A 611 1.54 5.63 -20.85
C LEU A 611 0.70 6.35 -19.78
N MET A 612 -0.04 5.55 -19.01
CA MET A 612 -0.90 5.96 -17.89
C MET A 612 -0.44 5.24 -16.62
N GLU A 613 -0.38 5.96 -15.51
CA GLU A 613 0.13 5.51 -14.21
C GLU A 613 -0.64 6.29 -13.13
N ALA A 614 -1.28 5.59 -12.18
CA ALA A 614 -2.21 6.16 -11.20
C ALA A 614 -3.25 7.15 -11.82
N CYS A 615 -3.84 6.77 -12.96
CA CYS A 615 -4.73 7.59 -13.80
C CYS A 615 -4.14 8.93 -14.32
N LYS A 616 -2.84 9.18 -14.12
CA LYS A 616 -2.10 10.35 -14.64
C LYS A 616 -1.30 9.96 -15.89
N LYS A 617 -1.27 10.85 -16.89
CA LYS A 617 -0.58 10.59 -18.16
C LYS A 617 0.91 10.91 -18.07
N LYS A 618 1.76 9.89 -18.20
CA LYS A 618 3.21 10.00 -18.05
C LYS A 618 3.95 10.14 -19.37
N CYS A 619 3.45 9.51 -20.42
CA CYS A 619 4.01 9.55 -21.76
C CYS A 619 2.86 9.63 -22.79
N GLU A 620 3.08 10.25 -23.95
CA GLU A 620 2.26 9.95 -25.11
C GLU A 620 2.72 8.63 -25.75
N GLN A 621 1.82 7.97 -26.46
CA GLN A 621 2.22 6.91 -27.37
C GLN A 621 2.86 7.55 -28.61
N TYR A 622 4.07 7.11 -28.93
CA TYR A 622 4.87 7.63 -30.04
C TYR A 622 5.19 6.54 -31.07
N TRP A 623 4.48 5.42 -31.05
CA TRP A 623 4.64 4.29 -31.97
C TRP A 623 3.28 3.80 -32.49
N PRO A 624 3.19 3.27 -33.72
CA PRO A 624 2.03 2.49 -34.16
C PRO A 624 2.04 1.11 -33.48
N ASP A 625 0.91 0.64 -32.98
CA ASP A 625 0.81 -0.72 -32.44
C ASP A 625 0.80 -1.79 -33.53
N GLU A 626 0.32 -1.46 -34.74
CA GLU A 626 0.38 -2.30 -35.94
C GLU A 626 0.61 -1.43 -37.19
N GLY A 627 1.20 -2.00 -38.24
CA GLY A 627 1.47 -1.29 -39.50
C GLY A 627 2.51 -0.17 -39.35
N SER A 628 2.33 0.92 -40.08
CA SER A 628 3.26 2.07 -40.07
C SER A 628 2.57 3.41 -39.87
N GLN A 629 3.31 4.36 -39.29
CA GLN A 629 2.87 5.74 -39.07
C GLN A 629 4.01 6.71 -39.41
N LYS A 630 3.68 7.84 -40.07
CA LYS A 630 4.64 8.90 -40.40
C LYS A 630 4.60 10.01 -39.34
N TYR A 631 5.77 10.41 -38.83
CA TYR A 631 5.95 11.44 -37.81
C TYR A 631 6.82 12.58 -38.34
N GLY A 632 6.26 13.39 -39.26
CA GLY A 632 7.00 14.40 -40.01
C GLY A 632 7.54 13.81 -41.32
N ASP A 633 8.85 13.83 -41.51
CA ASP A 633 9.57 13.21 -42.64
C ASP A 633 9.83 11.71 -42.42
N ILE A 634 9.93 11.26 -41.16
CA ILE A 634 10.27 9.89 -40.80
C ILE A 634 9.03 9.00 -40.76
N THR A 635 9.09 7.83 -41.43
CA THR A 635 8.10 6.76 -41.31
C THR A 635 8.59 5.69 -40.34
N VAL A 636 7.72 5.20 -39.47
CA VAL A 636 8.01 4.16 -38.48
C VAL A 636 7.06 2.98 -38.74
N LEU A 637 7.62 1.83 -39.09
CA LEU A 637 6.93 0.55 -39.29
C LEU A 637 7.14 -0.32 -38.04
N HIS A 638 6.07 -0.87 -37.46
CA HIS A 638 6.17 -1.87 -36.41
C HIS A 638 6.38 -3.26 -37.02
N VAL A 639 7.50 -3.90 -36.68
CA VAL A 639 7.97 -5.15 -37.31
C VAL A 639 7.69 -6.36 -36.43
N ASN A 640 7.92 -6.26 -35.11
CA ASN A 640 7.75 -7.38 -34.17
C ASN A 640 7.62 -6.87 -32.72
N VAL A 641 6.79 -7.51 -31.90
CA VAL A 641 6.68 -7.30 -30.45
C VAL A 641 6.89 -8.58 -29.66
N THR A 642 7.92 -8.62 -28.82
CA THR A 642 8.15 -9.68 -27.83
C THR A 642 7.66 -9.21 -26.46
N LYS A 643 6.83 -10.01 -25.79
CA LYS A 643 6.27 -9.69 -24.46
C LYS A 643 6.90 -10.58 -23.39
N TYR A 644 7.30 -9.96 -22.29
CA TYR A 644 7.78 -10.59 -21.06
C TYR A 644 6.90 -10.13 -19.90
N SER A 645 6.92 -10.84 -18.77
CA SER A 645 6.07 -10.52 -17.62
C SER A 645 6.29 -9.12 -17.02
N ASP A 646 7.52 -8.59 -17.13
CA ASP A 646 7.93 -7.28 -16.58
C ASP A 646 8.25 -6.20 -17.64
N PHE A 647 8.31 -6.57 -18.92
CA PHE A 647 8.71 -5.66 -20.00
C PHE A 647 8.29 -6.12 -21.40
N ILE A 648 8.27 -5.19 -22.35
CA ILE A 648 7.93 -5.42 -23.76
C ILE A 648 9.09 -4.92 -24.62
N ILE A 649 9.49 -5.70 -25.63
CA ILE A 649 10.47 -5.29 -26.64
C ILE A 649 9.75 -5.14 -27.98
N ARG A 650 9.67 -3.91 -28.50
CA ARG A 650 9.16 -3.63 -29.86
C ARG A 650 10.33 -3.40 -30.80
N THR A 651 10.28 -3.98 -31.98
CA THR A 651 11.22 -3.74 -33.08
C THR A 651 10.53 -2.91 -34.14
N PHE A 652 11.12 -1.77 -34.48
CA PHE A 652 10.67 -0.87 -35.51
C PHE A 652 11.69 -0.82 -36.65
N GLU A 653 11.20 -0.67 -37.87
CA GLU A 653 11.97 -0.20 -39.01
C GLU A 653 11.63 1.28 -39.23
N ILE A 654 12.64 2.13 -39.29
CA ILE A 654 12.47 3.55 -39.57
C ILE A 654 13.07 3.91 -40.92
N SER A 655 12.36 4.74 -41.69
CA SER A 655 12.78 5.21 -43.01
C SER A 655 12.56 6.70 -43.18
N LYS A 656 13.36 7.30 -44.06
CA LYS A 656 13.28 8.70 -44.48
C LYS A 656 13.65 8.78 -45.96
N GLU A 657 13.02 9.69 -46.68
CA GLU A 657 13.10 9.76 -48.14
C GLU A 657 14.55 9.91 -48.63
N MET A 658 14.97 9.00 -49.52
CA MET A 658 16.34 8.85 -50.07
C MET A 658 17.45 8.42 -49.09
N GLU A 659 17.14 8.14 -47.82
CA GLU A 659 18.10 7.58 -46.86
C GLU A 659 17.84 6.07 -46.62
N ASN A 660 18.87 5.33 -46.18
CA ASN A 660 18.74 3.90 -45.87
C ASN A 660 17.85 3.65 -44.64
N ASN A 661 16.96 2.65 -44.73
CA ASN A 661 16.15 2.19 -43.60
C ASN A 661 17.03 1.65 -42.45
N ARG A 662 16.56 1.78 -41.21
CA ARG A 662 17.29 1.35 -40.00
C ARG A 662 16.38 0.68 -38.98
N ILE A 663 16.92 -0.28 -38.24
CA ILE A 663 16.19 -0.96 -37.16
C ILE A 663 16.41 -0.24 -35.83
N VAL A 664 15.31 0.03 -35.11
CA VAL A 664 15.29 0.60 -33.76
C VAL A 664 14.50 -0.32 -32.84
N LYS A 665 15.08 -0.71 -31.70
CA LYS A 665 14.36 -1.47 -30.67
C LYS A 665 13.98 -0.58 -29.49
N GLN A 666 12.69 -0.55 -29.18
CA GLN A 666 12.15 0.01 -27.93
C GLN A 666 12.08 -1.11 -26.89
N PHE A 667 12.80 -0.92 -25.79
CA PHE A 667 12.73 -1.74 -24.59
C PHE A 667 11.87 -0.98 -23.58
N HIS A 668 10.65 -1.47 -23.31
CA HIS A 668 9.64 -0.82 -22.48
C HIS A 668 9.46 -1.63 -21.19
N PHE A 669 9.97 -1.12 -20.06
CA PHE A 669 9.81 -1.74 -18.74
C PHE A 669 8.50 -1.30 -18.09
N THR A 670 7.61 -2.24 -17.80
CA THR A 670 6.19 -1.97 -17.50
C THR A 670 5.83 -2.08 -16.02
N THR A 671 6.64 -2.73 -15.18
CA THR A 671 6.33 -3.00 -13.77
C THR A 671 6.91 -1.99 -12.75
N TRP A 672 7.52 -0.89 -13.21
CA TRP A 672 8.02 0.17 -12.32
C TRP A 672 6.87 1.08 -11.82
N SER A 673 6.57 0.99 -10.53
CA SER A 673 5.55 1.79 -9.84
C SER A 673 5.73 3.31 -9.93
N ASP A 674 4.62 4.06 -9.91
CA ASP A 674 4.56 5.52 -9.70
C ASP A 674 5.45 6.00 -8.54
N HIS A 675 5.43 5.23 -7.45
CA HIS A 675 6.06 5.55 -6.19
C HIS A 675 7.39 4.79 -6.07
N GLY A 676 8.47 5.53 -5.80
CA GLY A 676 9.79 4.99 -5.44
C GLY A 676 10.56 4.28 -6.56
N ALA A 677 11.13 3.14 -6.18
CA ALA A 677 11.90 2.21 -7.01
C ALA A 677 11.26 0.80 -6.96
N PRO A 678 11.61 -0.14 -7.85
CA PRO A 678 11.14 -1.52 -7.76
C PRO A 678 11.62 -2.16 -6.44
N THR A 679 10.81 -3.02 -5.83
CA THR A 679 11.16 -3.63 -4.52
C THR A 679 12.44 -4.47 -4.59
N TYR A 680 12.74 -5.07 -5.75
CA TYR A 680 13.90 -5.94 -5.95
C TYR A 680 14.57 -5.67 -7.30
N PRO A 681 15.92 -5.68 -7.42
CA PRO A 681 16.61 -5.38 -8.68
C PRO A 681 16.38 -6.36 -9.83
N THR A 682 16.03 -7.61 -9.52
CA THR A 682 16.11 -8.77 -10.43
C THR A 682 15.43 -8.55 -11.79
N THR A 683 14.24 -7.95 -11.79
CA THR A 683 13.48 -7.72 -13.03
C THR A 683 14.10 -6.63 -13.90
N LEU A 684 14.65 -5.56 -13.29
CA LEU A 684 15.41 -4.54 -14.01
C LEU A 684 16.75 -5.08 -14.52
N LEU A 685 17.39 -6.01 -13.80
CA LEU A 685 18.61 -6.69 -14.25
C LEU A 685 18.33 -7.64 -15.43
N ALA A 686 17.21 -8.35 -15.43
CA ALA A 686 16.75 -9.14 -16.58
C ALA A 686 16.50 -8.25 -17.82
N PHE A 687 15.78 -7.14 -17.64
CA PHE A 687 15.57 -6.13 -18.67
C PHE A 687 16.89 -5.55 -19.20
N ARG A 688 17.83 -5.20 -18.30
CA ARG A 688 19.18 -4.73 -18.66
C ARG A 688 19.92 -5.76 -19.51
N ARG A 689 19.89 -7.05 -19.18
CA ARG A 689 20.52 -8.11 -19.98
C ARG A 689 19.98 -8.10 -21.42
N LYS A 690 18.65 -8.04 -21.63
CA LYS A 690 18.07 -7.95 -22.98
C LYS A 690 18.46 -6.66 -23.72
N VAL A 691 18.51 -5.51 -23.03
CA VAL A 691 19.01 -4.23 -23.58
C VAL A 691 20.47 -4.33 -24.04
N MET A 692 21.33 -4.98 -23.27
CA MET A 692 22.78 -5.06 -23.55
C MET A 692 23.14 -6.15 -24.56
N ASN A 693 22.38 -7.25 -24.61
CA ASN A 693 22.58 -8.34 -25.57
C ASN A 693 22.30 -7.92 -27.03
N PHE A 694 21.36 -6.99 -27.25
CA PHE A 694 21.18 -6.40 -28.58
C PHE A 694 22.37 -5.48 -28.91
N LYS A 695 23.22 -5.90 -29.87
CA LYS A 695 24.41 -5.15 -30.30
C LYS A 695 24.19 -4.60 -31.72
N PRO A 696 23.88 -3.30 -31.88
CA PRO A 696 23.85 -2.64 -33.19
C PRO A 696 25.27 -2.46 -33.73
N GLU A 697 25.40 -2.28 -35.05
CA GLU A 697 26.68 -1.99 -35.72
C GLU A 697 27.18 -0.56 -35.43
N ASP A 698 26.27 0.42 -35.43
CA ASP A 698 26.57 1.83 -35.14
C ASP A 698 26.82 2.06 -33.63
N SER A 699 27.89 2.80 -33.30
CA SER A 699 28.26 3.21 -31.94
C SER A 699 27.40 4.38 -31.39
N ALA A 700 26.11 4.41 -31.74
CA ALA A 700 25.14 5.45 -31.40
C ALA A 700 24.94 5.64 -29.87
N PRO A 701 24.39 6.79 -29.43
CA PRO A 701 23.88 6.95 -28.07
C PRO A 701 22.62 6.12 -27.83
N VAL A 702 22.44 5.68 -26.58
CA VAL A 702 21.23 4.98 -26.12
C VAL A 702 20.24 6.00 -25.54
N LEU A 703 19.05 6.13 -26.15
CA LEU A 703 18.01 7.03 -25.65
C LEU A 703 17.27 6.35 -24.49
N SER A 704 17.28 6.95 -23.31
CA SER A 704 16.46 6.53 -22.17
C SER A 704 15.51 7.63 -21.73
N HIS A 705 14.25 7.26 -21.46
CA HIS A 705 13.23 8.16 -20.95
C HIS A 705 12.31 7.47 -19.94
N CYS A 706 11.68 8.28 -19.11
CA CYS A 706 10.50 7.90 -18.33
C CYS A 706 9.42 8.93 -18.63
N SER A 707 8.78 9.53 -17.61
CA SER A 707 7.93 10.70 -17.80
C SER A 707 8.73 12.00 -17.93
N ALA A 708 9.53 12.33 -16.91
CA ALA A 708 10.36 13.55 -16.87
C ALA A 708 11.79 13.34 -17.40
N GLY A 709 12.25 12.09 -17.51
CA GLY A 709 13.61 11.78 -17.97
C GLY A 709 14.71 12.06 -16.94
N ILE A 710 14.40 11.95 -15.64
CA ILE A 710 15.36 12.25 -14.55
C ILE A 710 15.48 11.15 -13.48
N GLY A 711 14.37 10.65 -12.92
CA GLY A 711 14.36 9.64 -11.86
C GLY A 711 14.75 8.24 -12.33
N ARG A 712 13.78 7.46 -12.82
CA ARG A 712 13.98 6.10 -13.36
C ARG A 712 15.05 6.06 -14.46
N THR A 713 15.06 7.06 -15.36
CA THR A 713 16.11 7.26 -16.38
C THR A 713 17.50 7.42 -15.79
N GLY A 714 17.65 8.24 -14.72
CA GLY A 714 18.92 8.37 -14.02
C GLY A 714 19.34 7.07 -13.33
N THR A 715 18.39 6.39 -12.69
CA THR A 715 18.61 5.09 -12.02
C THR A 715 19.18 4.05 -12.99
N PHE A 716 18.62 3.94 -14.20
CA PHE A 716 19.08 2.98 -15.22
C PHE A 716 20.43 3.35 -15.83
N ILE A 717 20.67 4.65 -16.13
CA ILE A 717 21.97 5.10 -16.68
C ILE A 717 23.08 4.91 -15.63
N ALA A 718 22.82 5.25 -14.35
CA ALA A 718 23.76 5.05 -13.26
C ALA A 718 24.11 3.57 -13.05
N LEU A 719 23.11 2.68 -13.06
CA LEU A 719 23.33 1.23 -12.99
C LEU A 719 24.29 0.71 -14.08
N ASN A 720 24.20 1.24 -15.31
CA ASN A 720 25.14 0.87 -16.37
C ASN A 720 26.54 1.46 -16.12
N TYR A 721 26.63 2.75 -15.81
CA TYR A 721 27.88 3.46 -15.52
C TYR A 721 28.67 2.77 -14.40
N LEU A 722 27.99 2.39 -13.32
CA LEU A 722 28.62 1.79 -12.13
C LEU A 722 29.02 0.33 -12.32
N LEU A 723 28.33 -0.41 -13.19
CA LEU A 723 28.75 -1.76 -13.59
C LEU A 723 29.91 -1.74 -14.60
N GLU A 724 30.01 -0.70 -15.43
CA GLU A 724 31.22 -0.45 -16.22
C GLU A 724 32.40 -0.03 -15.32
N GLN A 725 32.18 0.84 -14.31
CA GLN A 725 33.19 1.22 -13.32
C GLN A 725 33.72 0.02 -12.53
N ALA A 726 32.82 -0.83 -12.00
CA ALA A 726 33.20 -1.99 -11.21
C ALA A 726 34.07 -2.99 -12.00
N VAL A 727 33.84 -3.13 -13.31
CA VAL A 727 34.67 -3.96 -14.20
C VAL A 727 36.01 -3.29 -14.53
N ALA A 728 36.06 -1.96 -14.64
CA ALA A 728 37.28 -1.22 -14.98
C ALA A 728 38.23 -1.02 -13.80
N GLU A 729 37.71 -0.82 -12.58
CA GLU A 729 38.47 -0.34 -11.42
C GLU A 729 38.24 -1.14 -10.12
N ASN A 730 37.37 -2.16 -10.14
CA ASN A 730 37.01 -2.96 -8.95
C ASN A 730 36.43 -2.13 -7.78
N GLN A 731 35.82 -0.98 -8.08
CA GLN A 731 35.19 -0.06 -7.13
C GLN A 731 33.91 0.56 -7.71
N VAL A 732 33.09 1.18 -6.85
CA VAL A 732 31.78 1.75 -7.18
C VAL A 732 31.63 3.11 -6.48
N ASP A 733 31.33 4.18 -7.20
CA ASP A 733 31.06 5.51 -6.62
C ASP A 733 29.71 6.08 -7.10
N VAL A 734 28.64 5.67 -6.40
CA VAL A 734 27.25 6.07 -6.71
C VAL A 734 27.04 7.57 -6.47
N LEU A 735 27.69 8.13 -5.45
CA LEU A 735 27.62 9.57 -5.14
C LEU A 735 28.25 10.40 -6.26
N ARG A 736 29.44 10.04 -6.74
CA ARG A 736 30.11 10.73 -7.84
C ARG A 736 29.38 10.56 -9.17
N CYS A 737 28.89 9.36 -9.47
CA CYS A 737 28.05 9.11 -10.64
C CYS A 737 26.82 10.04 -10.64
N ALA A 738 26.09 10.10 -9.52
CA ALA A 738 24.93 10.97 -9.37
C ALA A 738 25.29 12.47 -9.48
N GLN A 739 26.43 12.92 -8.93
CA GLN A 739 26.94 14.29 -9.09
C GLN A 739 27.20 14.64 -10.57
N LEU A 740 27.95 13.78 -11.30
CA LEU A 740 28.27 13.96 -12.72
C LEU A 740 27.00 13.99 -13.58
N MET A 741 26.04 13.13 -13.28
CA MET A 741 24.74 13.13 -13.96
C MET A 741 23.94 14.40 -13.66
N ARG A 742 23.93 14.89 -12.41
CA ARG A 742 23.25 16.16 -12.07
C ARG A 742 23.92 17.41 -12.66
N ALA A 743 25.19 17.34 -13.07
CA ALA A 743 25.83 18.39 -13.86
C ALA A 743 25.21 18.48 -15.27
N ASN A 744 25.03 17.35 -15.93
CA ASN A 744 24.51 17.27 -17.31
C ASN A 744 22.99 17.44 -17.43
N ARG A 745 22.19 17.05 -16.43
CA ARG A 745 20.71 17.25 -16.42
C ARG A 745 20.16 17.40 -15.01
N VAL A 746 19.14 18.24 -14.83
CA VAL A 746 18.53 18.54 -13.53
C VAL A 746 18.03 17.30 -12.78
N ASN A 747 18.37 17.19 -11.49
CA ASN A 747 17.81 16.22 -10.54
C ASN A 747 17.80 14.74 -11.00
N MET A 748 18.81 14.31 -11.76
CA MET A 748 19.02 12.89 -12.10
C MET A 748 19.13 12.04 -10.82
N ILE A 749 18.48 10.87 -10.83
CA ILE A 749 18.16 10.04 -9.65
C ILE A 749 17.36 10.88 -8.63
N GLN A 750 16.04 10.80 -8.73
CA GLN A 750 15.16 11.85 -8.20
C GLN A 750 14.80 11.67 -6.72
N THR A 751 14.84 10.45 -6.20
CA THR A 751 14.42 10.12 -4.82
C THR A 751 15.44 9.24 -4.10
N LEU A 752 15.36 9.19 -2.77
CA LEU A 752 16.24 8.37 -1.94
C LEU A 752 16.09 6.88 -2.26
N GLU A 753 14.86 6.40 -2.47
CA GLU A 753 14.58 5.00 -2.81
C GLU A 753 15.26 4.63 -4.13
N GLN A 754 15.26 5.53 -5.10
CA GLN A 754 15.96 5.34 -6.38
C GLN A 754 17.48 5.31 -6.20
N TYR A 755 18.03 6.10 -5.27
CA TYR A 755 19.46 6.12 -4.97
C TYR A 755 19.93 4.85 -4.25
N VAL A 756 19.20 4.41 -3.21
CA VAL A 756 19.45 3.13 -2.52
C VAL A 756 19.31 1.94 -3.46
N PHE A 757 18.30 1.96 -4.35
CA PHE A 757 18.09 0.91 -5.34
C PHE A 757 19.24 0.79 -6.36
N VAL A 758 19.96 1.88 -6.70
CA VAL A 758 21.17 1.76 -7.54
C VAL A 758 22.24 0.92 -6.84
N TYR A 759 22.48 1.16 -5.54
CA TYR A 759 23.42 0.34 -4.76
C TYR A 759 23.00 -1.14 -4.74
N ASP A 760 21.74 -1.44 -4.46
CA ASP A 760 21.21 -2.82 -4.45
C ASP A 760 21.33 -3.50 -5.81
N ALA A 761 21.03 -2.78 -6.91
CA ALA A 761 21.08 -3.31 -8.25
C ALA A 761 22.52 -3.55 -8.75
N VAL A 762 23.48 -2.72 -8.34
CA VAL A 762 24.90 -2.95 -8.60
C VAL A 762 25.41 -4.15 -7.79
N LEU A 763 25.07 -4.24 -6.51
CA LEU A 763 25.44 -5.38 -5.65
C LEU A 763 24.90 -6.71 -6.19
N GLU A 764 23.60 -6.79 -6.50
CA GLU A 764 23.00 -8.02 -7.01
C GLU A 764 23.62 -8.44 -8.36
N ALA A 765 23.91 -7.49 -9.25
CA ALA A 765 24.51 -7.78 -10.54
C ALA A 765 25.97 -8.25 -10.43
N LEU A 766 26.77 -7.66 -9.54
CA LEU A 766 28.17 -8.05 -9.34
C LEU A 766 28.31 -9.40 -8.64
N MET A 767 27.47 -9.66 -7.64
CA MET A 767 27.50 -10.93 -6.91
C MET A 767 26.92 -12.10 -7.72
N ALA A 768 25.84 -11.88 -8.48
CA ALA A 768 25.24 -12.92 -9.33
C ALA A 768 26.07 -13.20 -10.60
N GLY A 769 26.75 -12.19 -11.15
CA GLY A 769 27.47 -12.28 -12.41
C GLY A 769 26.54 -12.56 -13.61
N ASN A 770 27.07 -13.25 -14.63
CA ASN A 770 26.27 -13.75 -15.75
C ASN A 770 25.93 -15.23 -15.54
N THR A 771 24.64 -15.52 -15.34
CA THR A 771 24.11 -16.89 -15.13
C THR A 771 23.37 -17.45 -16.35
N THR A 772 23.20 -16.66 -17.42
CA THR A 772 22.59 -17.10 -18.67
C THR A 772 23.53 -17.98 -19.48
N ILE A 773 23.03 -19.14 -19.92
CA ILE A 773 23.69 -20.15 -20.75
C ILE A 773 22.89 -20.27 -22.07
N SER A 774 23.53 -20.44 -23.22
CA SER A 774 22.78 -20.68 -24.48
C SER A 774 22.35 -22.15 -24.60
N ARG A 775 21.24 -22.44 -25.29
CA ARG A 775 20.82 -23.82 -25.64
C ARG A 775 21.98 -24.62 -26.24
N SER A 776 22.75 -24.00 -27.12
CA SER A 776 23.93 -24.58 -27.79
C SER A 776 25.16 -24.84 -26.92
N SER A 777 25.21 -24.33 -25.68
CA SER A 777 26.34 -24.54 -24.75
C SER A 777 25.92 -25.20 -23.43
N PHE A 778 24.63 -25.50 -23.25
CA PHE A 778 24.06 -25.92 -21.97
C PHE A 778 24.75 -27.16 -21.39
N HIS A 779 24.84 -28.25 -22.15
CA HIS A 779 25.47 -29.51 -21.76
C HIS A 779 26.91 -29.29 -21.23
N THR A 780 27.78 -28.67 -22.03
CA THR A 780 29.19 -28.41 -21.67
C THR A 780 29.36 -27.47 -20.46
N VAL A 781 28.39 -26.59 -20.19
CA VAL A 781 28.41 -25.73 -19.00
C VAL A 781 27.85 -26.45 -17.78
N TYR A 782 26.81 -27.27 -17.96
CA TYR A 782 26.23 -28.10 -16.91
C TYR A 782 27.23 -29.11 -16.35
N GLU A 783 27.98 -29.84 -17.20
CA GLU A 783 29.06 -30.72 -16.75
C GLU A 783 30.08 -29.98 -15.87
N LYS A 784 30.51 -28.79 -16.31
CA LYS A 784 31.47 -27.95 -15.55
C LYS A 784 30.88 -27.42 -14.24
N MET A 785 29.56 -27.26 -14.14
CA MET A 785 28.90 -26.86 -12.90
C MET A 785 28.82 -27.99 -11.87
N LEU A 786 28.95 -29.26 -12.28
CA LEU A 786 29.02 -30.42 -11.39
C LEU A 786 30.43 -30.67 -10.82
N ILE A 787 31.48 -30.37 -11.60
CA ILE A 787 32.87 -30.66 -11.23
C ILE A 787 33.36 -29.67 -10.15
N SER A 788 33.99 -30.18 -9.09
CA SER A 788 34.60 -29.36 -8.04
C SER A 788 36.06 -29.05 -8.38
N ASP A 789 36.33 -27.78 -8.68
CA ASP A 789 37.65 -27.29 -9.13
C ASP A 789 38.62 -27.11 -7.94
N GLY A 790 39.11 -28.24 -7.40
CA GLY A 790 40.17 -28.28 -6.39
C GLY A 790 39.82 -27.80 -4.98
N GLY A 791 38.56 -27.52 -4.67
CA GLY A 791 38.10 -27.13 -3.32
C GLY A 791 36.66 -27.55 -3.02
N ASP A 792 36.27 -27.47 -1.74
CA ASP A 792 35.12 -28.13 -1.11
C ASP A 792 33.71 -27.83 -1.68
N THR A 793 33.58 -26.98 -2.70
CA THR A 793 32.28 -26.61 -3.30
C THR A 793 32.37 -26.45 -4.82
N SER A 794 31.41 -27.06 -5.52
CA SER A 794 31.20 -26.93 -6.96
C SER A 794 30.76 -25.51 -7.37
N PRO A 795 30.89 -25.13 -8.65
CA PRO A 795 30.36 -23.87 -9.16
C PRO A 795 28.85 -23.72 -8.94
N MET A 796 28.08 -24.82 -8.99
CA MET A 796 26.63 -24.79 -8.75
C MET A 796 26.29 -24.50 -7.28
N GLU A 797 27.01 -25.07 -6.32
CA GLU A 797 26.86 -24.75 -4.89
C GLU A 797 27.23 -23.29 -4.60
N LYS A 798 28.33 -22.80 -5.18
CA LYS A 798 28.73 -21.38 -5.07
C LYS A 798 27.63 -20.44 -5.59
N GLN A 799 27.05 -20.77 -6.74
CA GLN A 799 25.93 -20.02 -7.32
C GLN A 799 24.67 -20.08 -6.44
N GLN A 800 24.33 -21.23 -5.85
CA GLN A 800 23.19 -21.34 -4.94
C GLN A 800 23.43 -20.59 -3.60
N ASN A 801 24.66 -20.58 -3.09
CA ASN A 801 25.01 -19.82 -1.89
C ASN A 801 24.82 -18.30 -2.09
N VAL A 802 25.22 -17.77 -3.26
CA VAL A 802 24.91 -16.40 -3.67
C VAL A 802 23.40 -16.18 -3.82
N LEU A 803 22.68 -17.12 -4.43
CA LEU A 803 21.23 -17.06 -4.58
C LEU A 803 20.54 -16.96 -3.21
N GLN A 804 20.98 -17.75 -2.24
CA GLN A 804 20.42 -17.77 -0.89
C GLN A 804 20.73 -16.48 -0.12
N LEU A 805 21.96 -15.98 -0.22
CA LEU A 805 22.39 -14.72 0.42
C LEU A 805 21.66 -13.48 -0.13
N LEU A 806 21.30 -13.50 -1.42
CA LEU A 806 20.56 -12.41 -2.07
C LEU A 806 19.04 -12.67 -2.13
N SER A 807 18.54 -13.82 -1.69
CA SER A 807 17.10 -14.12 -1.74
C SER A 807 16.34 -13.18 -0.78
N PRO A 808 15.24 -12.55 -1.24
CA PRO A 808 14.55 -11.57 -0.41
C PRO A 808 13.88 -12.22 0.78
N THR A 809 14.06 -11.65 1.97
CA THR A 809 13.25 -11.96 3.15
C THR A 809 11.94 -11.18 3.08
N ILE A 810 10.80 -11.85 3.27
CA ILE A 810 9.53 -11.17 3.51
C ILE A 810 9.52 -10.67 4.97
N GLU A 811 9.27 -9.38 5.19
CA GLU A 811 9.19 -8.82 6.54
C GLU A 811 7.89 -9.24 7.24
N ARG A 812 7.90 -9.30 8.58
CA ARG A 812 6.76 -9.84 9.35
C ARG A 812 5.48 -9.01 9.13
N GLU A 813 5.68 -7.71 8.97
CA GLU A 813 4.71 -6.66 8.71
C GLU A 813 4.01 -6.88 7.36
N GLU A 814 4.73 -7.40 6.36
CA GLU A 814 4.17 -7.74 5.04
C GLU A 814 3.26 -8.98 5.08
N CYS A 815 3.48 -9.89 6.03
CA CYS A 815 2.61 -11.05 6.29
C CYS A 815 1.47 -10.76 7.31
N SER A 816 1.22 -9.50 7.67
CA SER A 816 0.28 -9.11 8.72
C SER A 816 -1.14 -9.68 8.58
N THR A 817 -1.66 -9.89 7.36
CA THR A 817 -2.98 -10.55 7.19
C THR A 817 -2.93 -12.03 7.61
N ALA A 818 -1.84 -12.74 7.28
CA ALA A 818 -1.67 -14.15 7.60
C ALA A 818 -1.52 -14.40 9.12
N PHE A 819 -1.03 -13.39 9.86
CA PHE A 819 -0.89 -13.43 11.32
C PHE A 819 -2.15 -13.02 12.10
N GLN A 820 -3.24 -12.62 11.43
CA GLN A 820 -4.52 -12.40 12.12
C GLN A 820 -5.02 -13.69 12.76
N GLU A 821 -5.62 -13.62 13.95
CA GLU A 821 -6.03 -14.80 14.75
C GLU A 821 -6.93 -15.77 13.96
N GLN A 822 -7.96 -15.21 13.31
CA GLN A 822 -8.87 -15.89 12.37
C GLN A 822 -8.20 -16.56 11.15
N ASN A 823 -6.98 -16.14 10.80
CA ASN A 823 -6.23 -16.64 9.64
C ASN A 823 -5.10 -17.61 10.04
N MET A 824 -4.64 -17.59 11.30
CA MET A 824 -3.56 -18.48 11.76
C MET A 824 -3.90 -19.96 11.51
N ALA A 825 -5.14 -20.36 11.74
CA ALA A 825 -5.64 -21.73 11.52
C ALA A 825 -5.86 -22.10 10.03
N LYS A 826 -5.74 -21.14 9.10
CA LYS A 826 -5.80 -21.37 7.64
C LYS A 826 -4.42 -21.67 7.03
N ASN A 827 -3.33 -21.61 7.82
CA ASN A 827 -1.97 -21.85 7.36
C ASN A 827 -1.47 -23.21 7.84
N ARG A 828 -1.11 -24.10 6.91
CA ARG A 828 -0.56 -25.44 7.25
C ARG A 828 0.84 -25.33 7.88
N PHE A 829 1.64 -24.34 7.46
CA PHE A 829 3.00 -24.11 7.95
C PHE A 829 3.20 -22.66 8.39
N LYS A 830 3.68 -22.45 9.63
CA LYS A 830 3.82 -21.12 10.25
C LYS A 830 4.94 -20.25 9.63
N ASN A 831 5.87 -20.87 8.91
CA ASN A 831 7.01 -20.24 8.25
C ASN A 831 6.83 -20.08 6.72
N ILE A 832 5.69 -20.51 6.17
CA ILE A 832 5.38 -20.44 4.73
C ILE A 832 4.08 -19.64 4.56
N LEU A 833 4.20 -18.33 4.66
CA LEU A 833 3.09 -17.37 4.63
C LEU A 833 3.21 -16.45 3.41
N PRO A 834 2.10 -16.05 2.78
CA PRO A 834 2.12 -15.10 1.67
C PRO A 834 2.30 -13.67 2.16
N ALA A 835 3.02 -12.84 1.39
CA ALA A 835 3.04 -11.40 1.59
C ALA A 835 1.72 -10.77 1.10
N ASN A 836 1.24 -9.73 1.79
CA ASN A 836 0.03 -8.98 1.43
C ASN A 836 0.07 -8.44 -0.01
N ARG A 837 1.26 -8.12 -0.54
CA ARG A 837 1.47 -7.61 -1.91
C ARG A 837 1.22 -8.63 -3.03
N SER A 838 1.22 -9.93 -2.71
CA SER A 838 1.25 -11.02 -3.71
C SER A 838 0.20 -12.10 -3.49
N ARG A 839 -0.61 -12.01 -2.44
CA ARG A 839 -1.73 -12.94 -2.21
C ARG A 839 -2.93 -12.64 -3.12
N PRO A 840 -3.75 -13.63 -3.49
CA PRO A 840 -5.11 -13.37 -3.95
C PRO A 840 -5.99 -12.84 -2.80
N TYR A 841 -7.13 -12.28 -3.19
CA TYR A 841 -8.15 -11.73 -2.31
C TYR A 841 -9.46 -12.43 -2.66
N LEU A 842 -10.17 -12.94 -1.64
CA LEU A 842 -11.40 -13.71 -1.85
C LEU A 842 -12.64 -12.84 -1.63
N TYR A 843 -13.50 -12.75 -2.62
CA TYR A 843 -14.65 -11.85 -2.67
C TYR A 843 -15.99 -12.58 -2.64
N THR A 844 -16.10 -13.76 -3.25
CA THR A 844 -17.33 -14.57 -3.21
C THR A 844 -17.72 -14.88 -1.76
N PRO A 845 -18.94 -14.56 -1.29
CA PRO A 845 -19.31 -14.69 0.11
C PRO A 845 -19.62 -16.14 0.49
N VAL A 846 -18.99 -16.65 1.55
CA VAL A 846 -19.31 -17.94 2.18
C VAL A 846 -19.29 -17.78 3.69
N GLU A 847 -20.22 -18.43 4.39
CA GLU A 847 -20.32 -18.34 5.86
C GLU A 847 -19.05 -18.87 6.55
N GLY A 848 -18.66 -18.24 7.66
CA GLY A 848 -17.41 -18.54 8.37
C GLY A 848 -16.11 -18.17 7.61
N CYS A 849 -16.20 -17.78 6.34
CA CYS A 849 -15.05 -17.49 5.48
C CYS A 849 -14.76 -15.98 5.40
N ASN A 850 -13.57 -15.62 4.88
CA ASN A 850 -13.12 -14.24 4.76
C ASN A 850 -12.22 -14.06 3.52
N GLU A 851 -11.57 -12.90 3.37
CA GLU A 851 -10.76 -12.55 2.20
C GLU A 851 -9.42 -13.30 2.03
N TYR A 852 -9.06 -14.21 2.94
CA TYR A 852 -7.71 -14.76 3.08
C TYR A 852 -7.59 -16.25 2.75
N ILE A 853 -6.55 -16.61 1.99
CA ILE A 853 -6.04 -17.97 1.76
C ILE A 853 -4.50 -17.94 1.67
N ASN A 854 -3.84 -19.05 2.03
CA ASN A 854 -2.37 -19.21 1.89
C ASN A 854 -1.97 -19.49 0.43
N ALA A 855 -2.02 -18.46 -0.41
CA ALA A 855 -1.64 -18.53 -1.81
C ALA A 855 -0.85 -17.28 -2.25
N VAL A 856 -0.06 -17.40 -3.31
CA VAL A 856 0.64 -16.28 -3.95
C VAL A 856 0.50 -16.32 -5.47
N TYR A 857 0.48 -15.17 -6.11
CA TYR A 857 0.72 -15.05 -7.55
C TYR A 857 2.22 -15.13 -7.87
N LEU A 858 2.56 -15.85 -8.94
CA LEU A 858 3.86 -15.83 -9.61
C LEU A 858 3.65 -15.57 -11.10
N SER A 859 4.50 -14.72 -11.69
CA SER A 859 4.58 -14.57 -13.14
C SER A 859 5.23 -15.79 -13.79
N SER A 860 4.85 -16.06 -15.04
CA SER A 860 5.68 -16.85 -15.97
C SER A 860 6.77 -15.95 -16.58
N TYR A 861 7.51 -16.46 -17.56
CA TYR A 861 8.48 -15.68 -18.30
C TYR A 861 7.82 -14.63 -19.22
N THR A 862 6.69 -14.97 -19.85
CA THR A 862 5.94 -14.06 -20.75
C THR A 862 4.74 -13.36 -20.11
N GLN A 863 4.07 -13.98 -19.12
CA GLN A 863 2.80 -13.52 -18.57
C GLN A 863 2.88 -13.23 -17.07
N LYS A 864 2.42 -12.03 -16.67
CA LYS A 864 2.32 -11.64 -15.26
C LYS A 864 1.21 -12.43 -14.55
N ASP A 865 1.45 -12.79 -13.29
CA ASP A 865 0.49 -13.46 -12.39
C ASP A 865 -0.07 -14.81 -12.92
N GLN A 866 0.64 -15.46 -13.85
CA GLN A 866 0.21 -16.68 -14.57
C GLN A 866 0.01 -17.92 -13.67
N PHE A 867 0.65 -17.99 -12.52
CA PHE A 867 0.51 -19.10 -11.58
C PHE A 867 -0.02 -18.61 -10.23
N ILE A 868 -0.92 -19.38 -9.63
CA ILE A 868 -1.27 -19.26 -8.20
C ILE A 868 -0.65 -20.45 -7.48
N VAL A 869 0.32 -20.19 -6.61
CA VAL A 869 0.96 -21.24 -5.79
C VAL A 869 0.37 -21.24 -4.39
N THR A 870 -0.26 -22.36 -4.02
CA THR A 870 -1.01 -22.55 -2.78
C THR A 870 -0.64 -23.88 -2.08
N GLN A 871 -0.99 -24.00 -0.80
CA GLN A 871 -0.85 -25.24 -0.03
C GLN A 871 -1.96 -26.25 -0.36
N MET A 872 -1.73 -27.55 -0.11
CA MET A 872 -2.78 -28.58 -0.12
C MET A 872 -3.91 -28.17 0.85
N PRO A 873 -5.19 -28.09 0.40
CA PRO A 873 -6.29 -27.61 1.24
C PRO A 873 -6.43 -28.31 2.60
N LEU A 874 -6.68 -27.49 3.62
CA LEU A 874 -7.09 -27.95 4.96
C LEU A 874 -8.61 -28.22 4.95
N PRO A 875 -9.15 -29.07 5.84
CA PRO A 875 -10.60 -29.21 6.01
C PRO A 875 -11.35 -27.89 6.23
N SER A 876 -10.71 -26.93 6.90
CA SER A 876 -11.23 -25.57 7.14
C SER A 876 -11.11 -24.61 5.95
N THR A 877 -10.42 -24.98 4.85
CA THR A 877 -10.14 -24.10 3.71
C THR A 877 -10.55 -24.69 2.36
N VAL A 878 -11.37 -25.75 2.33
CA VAL A 878 -11.89 -26.32 1.06
C VAL A 878 -12.76 -25.30 0.31
N ALA A 879 -13.68 -24.63 1.01
CA ALA A 879 -14.47 -23.55 0.43
C ALA A 879 -13.59 -22.37 -0.05
N ASP A 880 -12.61 -21.95 0.76
CA ASP A 880 -11.64 -20.91 0.36
C ASP A 880 -10.87 -21.26 -0.91
N PHE A 881 -10.52 -22.54 -1.12
CA PHE A 881 -9.83 -23.00 -2.33
C PHE A 881 -10.71 -22.88 -3.58
N TRP A 882 -11.99 -23.27 -3.52
CA TRP A 882 -12.91 -23.10 -4.66
C TRP A 882 -13.33 -21.65 -4.89
N ARG A 883 -13.47 -20.85 -3.82
CA ARG A 883 -13.63 -19.38 -3.91
C ARG A 883 -12.42 -18.75 -4.61
N MET A 884 -11.20 -19.13 -4.22
CA MET A 884 -9.96 -18.68 -4.87
C MET A 884 -9.97 -19.03 -6.36
N LEU A 885 -10.25 -20.28 -6.73
CA LEU A 885 -10.37 -20.66 -8.13
C LEU A 885 -11.38 -19.78 -8.85
N TYR A 886 -12.62 -19.67 -8.33
CA TYR A 886 -13.69 -18.87 -8.90
C TYR A 886 -13.28 -17.40 -9.11
N ASP A 887 -12.94 -16.71 -8.01
CA ASP A 887 -12.66 -15.27 -7.94
C ASP A 887 -11.46 -14.86 -8.81
N THR A 888 -10.47 -15.74 -9.01
CA THR A 888 -9.29 -15.46 -9.85
C THR A 888 -9.41 -15.98 -11.29
N SER A 889 -10.59 -16.46 -11.71
CA SER A 889 -10.82 -17.10 -13.01
C SER A 889 -9.92 -18.31 -13.32
N SER A 890 -9.37 -18.99 -12.31
CA SER A 890 -8.50 -20.15 -12.52
C SER A 890 -9.30 -21.35 -13.07
N ASP A 891 -8.90 -21.85 -14.24
CA ASP A 891 -9.52 -22.97 -14.95
C ASP A 891 -8.71 -24.28 -14.84
N THR A 892 -7.51 -24.22 -14.27
CA THR A 892 -6.52 -25.30 -14.29
C THR A 892 -5.92 -25.50 -12.90
N ILE A 893 -5.95 -26.74 -12.40
CA ILE A 893 -5.35 -27.16 -11.13
C ILE A 893 -4.24 -28.18 -11.40
N ILE A 894 -3.09 -28.01 -10.77
CA ILE A 894 -1.97 -28.95 -10.79
C ILE A 894 -1.67 -29.36 -9.35
N MET A 895 -1.91 -30.63 -9.04
CA MET A 895 -1.77 -31.23 -7.71
C MET A 895 -0.57 -32.18 -7.72
N LEU A 896 0.47 -31.86 -6.94
CA LEU A 896 1.78 -32.53 -7.01
C LEU A 896 2.04 -33.53 -5.86
N ASN A 897 0.99 -33.92 -5.13
CA ASN A 897 1.00 -35.04 -4.20
C ASN A 897 -0.29 -35.84 -4.38
N GLU A 898 -0.25 -37.12 -4.00
CA GLU A 898 -1.46 -37.92 -3.86
C GLU A 898 -2.26 -37.50 -2.61
N PHE A 899 -3.48 -38.00 -2.47
CA PHE A 899 -4.31 -37.74 -1.29
C PHE A 899 -4.33 -38.96 -0.37
N ASP A 900 -3.58 -38.90 0.73
CA ASP A 900 -3.68 -39.91 1.79
C ASP A 900 -4.97 -39.70 2.60
N ARG A 901 -5.89 -40.68 2.52
CA ARG A 901 -7.14 -40.68 3.30
C ARG A 901 -6.91 -40.82 4.82
N ASN A 902 -5.70 -41.19 5.24
CA ASN A 902 -5.33 -41.27 6.67
C ASN A 902 -4.86 -39.91 7.23
N ASP A 903 -4.38 -38.98 6.39
CA ASP A 903 -3.95 -37.65 6.82
C ASP A 903 -5.16 -36.73 7.08
N LYS A 904 -5.58 -36.69 8.35
CA LYS A 904 -6.64 -35.80 8.85
C LYS A 904 -6.31 -34.30 8.78
N THR A 905 -5.08 -33.92 8.39
CA THR A 905 -4.73 -32.53 8.10
C THR A 905 -5.00 -32.13 6.65
N CYS A 906 -5.26 -33.10 5.76
CA CYS A 906 -5.72 -32.85 4.40
C CYS A 906 -7.24 -33.02 4.29
N ALA A 907 -7.79 -32.48 3.21
CA ALA A 907 -9.18 -32.71 2.84
C ALA A 907 -9.28 -33.11 1.36
N LEU A 908 -10.17 -34.07 1.10
CA LEU A 908 -10.67 -34.37 -0.23
C LEU A 908 -11.50 -33.18 -0.70
N TYR A 909 -10.90 -32.30 -1.50
CA TYR A 909 -11.55 -31.06 -1.90
C TYR A 909 -12.47 -31.21 -3.13
N TRP A 910 -12.66 -32.43 -3.65
CA TRP A 910 -13.40 -32.67 -4.91
C TRP A 910 -14.39 -33.86 -4.79
N PRO A 911 -15.51 -33.85 -5.54
CA PRO A 911 -16.40 -35.01 -5.66
C PRO A 911 -15.73 -36.16 -6.43
N GLU A 912 -15.84 -37.39 -5.92
CA GLU A 912 -15.29 -38.60 -6.57
C GLU A 912 -16.34 -39.38 -7.38
N GLU A 913 -17.62 -39.15 -7.15
CA GLU A 913 -18.73 -39.80 -7.87
C GLU A 913 -19.19 -38.95 -9.06
N TYR A 914 -19.38 -39.58 -10.22
CA TYR A 914 -19.81 -38.91 -11.46
C TYR A 914 -21.20 -38.29 -11.30
N GLY A 915 -21.34 -37.01 -11.66
CA GLY A 915 -22.61 -36.28 -11.51
C GLY A 915 -23.04 -36.03 -10.06
N TYR A 916 -22.17 -36.31 -9.07
CA TYR A 916 -22.38 -35.87 -7.70
C TYR A 916 -21.84 -34.44 -7.51
N THR A 917 -22.64 -33.61 -6.85
CA THR A 917 -22.38 -32.18 -6.66
C THR A 917 -22.13 -31.86 -5.20
N VAL A 918 -21.03 -31.15 -4.92
CA VAL A 918 -20.68 -30.64 -3.59
C VAL A 918 -20.83 -29.11 -3.57
N GLU A 919 -21.49 -28.59 -2.53
CA GLU A 919 -21.79 -27.16 -2.39
C GLU A 919 -20.85 -26.47 -1.38
N HIS A 920 -20.45 -25.24 -1.71
CA HIS A 920 -19.51 -24.41 -0.97
C HIS A 920 -20.03 -22.96 -0.90
N GLY A 921 -21.17 -22.78 -0.23
CA GLY A 921 -21.92 -21.53 -0.26
C GLY A 921 -22.63 -21.36 -1.62
N PRO A 922 -22.45 -20.24 -2.33
CA PRO A 922 -23.10 -20.01 -3.62
C PRO A 922 -22.42 -20.74 -4.79
N LEU A 923 -21.29 -21.43 -4.54
CA LEU A 923 -20.54 -22.22 -5.50
C LEU A 923 -20.88 -23.70 -5.38
N SER A 924 -20.93 -24.41 -6.51
CA SER A 924 -21.05 -25.87 -6.56
C SER A 924 -20.05 -26.51 -7.51
N VAL A 925 -19.58 -27.70 -7.13
CA VAL A 925 -18.57 -28.49 -7.84
C VAL A 925 -19.15 -29.86 -8.18
N GLU A 926 -19.20 -30.20 -9.47
CA GLU A 926 -19.70 -31.48 -10.01
C GLU A 926 -18.56 -32.21 -10.76
N LEU A 927 -18.42 -33.53 -10.59
CA LEU A 927 -17.46 -34.32 -11.39
C LEU A 927 -18.05 -34.66 -12.77
N LEU A 928 -17.50 -34.06 -13.83
CA LEU A 928 -17.89 -34.33 -15.22
C LEU A 928 -17.10 -35.48 -15.86
N SER A 929 -15.85 -35.72 -15.44
CA SER A 929 -15.09 -36.91 -15.84
C SER A 929 -13.83 -37.11 -14.99
N SER A 930 -13.39 -38.37 -14.86
CA SER A 930 -12.08 -38.76 -14.34
C SER A 930 -11.41 -39.72 -15.33
N SER A 931 -10.11 -39.58 -15.54
CA SER A 931 -9.29 -40.39 -16.44
C SER A 931 -8.00 -40.80 -15.74
N GLU A 932 -7.87 -42.09 -15.47
CA GLU A 932 -6.74 -42.70 -14.75
C GLU A 932 -5.94 -43.67 -15.64
N SER A 933 -6.09 -43.52 -16.97
CA SER A 933 -5.44 -44.31 -18.01
C SER A 933 -3.94 -44.03 -18.20
N ASP A 934 -3.46 -42.90 -17.71
CA ASP A 934 -2.03 -42.55 -17.66
C ASP A 934 -1.48 -42.95 -16.27
N PRO A 935 -0.39 -43.74 -16.20
CA PRO A 935 0.11 -44.28 -14.94
C PRO A 935 0.64 -43.18 -14.00
N ASP A 936 1.18 -42.10 -14.56
CA ASP A 936 1.83 -41.01 -13.82
C ASP A 936 0.87 -39.87 -13.46
N VAL A 937 -0.14 -39.62 -14.29
CA VAL A 937 -1.06 -38.48 -14.15
C VAL A 937 -2.53 -38.92 -14.15
N THR A 938 -3.27 -38.59 -13.10
CA THR A 938 -4.75 -38.65 -13.14
C THR A 938 -5.30 -37.30 -13.59
N ILE A 939 -6.23 -37.31 -14.55
CA ILE A 939 -6.87 -36.09 -15.06
C ILE A 939 -8.35 -36.09 -14.66
N ARG A 940 -8.85 -35.00 -14.07
CA ARG A 940 -10.28 -34.82 -13.77
C ARG A 940 -10.80 -33.53 -14.38
N ILE A 941 -12.06 -33.53 -14.81
CA ILE A 941 -12.77 -32.32 -15.25
C ILE A 941 -13.98 -32.13 -14.33
N PHE A 942 -14.05 -30.96 -13.72
CA PHE A 942 -15.14 -30.52 -12.87
C PHE A 942 -15.96 -29.45 -13.56
N LYS A 943 -17.25 -29.40 -13.25
CA LYS A 943 -18.08 -28.21 -13.45
C LYS A 943 -17.97 -27.37 -12.18
N LEU A 944 -17.70 -26.08 -12.34
CA LEU A 944 -17.88 -25.09 -11.27
C LEU A 944 -19.00 -24.14 -11.69
N SER A 945 -20.06 -24.08 -10.89
CA SER A 945 -21.20 -23.18 -11.10
C SER A 945 -21.39 -22.23 -9.93
N HIS A 946 -21.88 -21.02 -10.19
CA HIS A 946 -22.27 -20.03 -9.18
C HIS A 946 -23.78 -19.80 -9.25
N PHE A 947 -24.54 -20.32 -8.27
CA PHE A 947 -26.00 -20.39 -8.32
C PHE A 947 -26.68 -19.03 -8.49
N ASP A 948 -26.32 -18.02 -7.68
CA ASP A 948 -26.97 -16.70 -7.72
C ASP A 948 -26.76 -15.92 -9.02
N LYS A 949 -25.73 -16.28 -9.81
CA LYS A 949 -25.34 -15.58 -11.04
C LYS A 949 -25.67 -16.34 -12.33
N GLY A 950 -25.90 -17.65 -12.25
CA GLY A 950 -26.03 -18.51 -13.43
C GLY A 950 -24.73 -18.67 -14.25
N GLU A 951 -23.58 -18.35 -13.66
CA GLU A 951 -22.27 -18.54 -14.29
C GLU A 951 -21.79 -19.99 -14.10
N GLU A 952 -21.32 -20.63 -15.17
CA GLU A 952 -20.78 -22.00 -15.15
C GLU A 952 -19.49 -22.10 -15.97
N ARG A 953 -18.51 -22.89 -15.51
CA ARG A 953 -17.29 -23.17 -16.27
C ARG A 953 -16.69 -24.54 -15.94
N ALA A 954 -15.94 -25.10 -16.89
CA ALA A 954 -15.14 -26.29 -16.66
C ALA A 954 -13.82 -25.93 -15.93
N ILE A 955 -13.38 -26.79 -15.01
CA ILE A 955 -12.06 -26.71 -14.36
C ILE A 955 -11.36 -28.07 -14.51
N LYS A 956 -10.11 -28.07 -14.96
CA LYS A 956 -9.33 -29.28 -15.20
C LYS A 956 -8.25 -29.48 -14.14
N GLN A 957 -8.29 -30.60 -13.43
CA GLN A 957 -7.25 -31.03 -12.48
C GLN A 957 -6.31 -32.02 -13.17
N PHE A 958 -5.01 -31.79 -13.01
CA PHE A 958 -3.94 -32.76 -13.25
C PHE A 958 -3.34 -33.15 -11.89
N MET A 959 -3.45 -34.42 -11.51
CA MET A 959 -2.94 -34.97 -10.25
C MET A 959 -1.75 -35.89 -10.54
N PHE A 960 -0.57 -35.51 -10.06
CA PHE A 960 0.68 -36.22 -10.30
C PHE A 960 0.94 -37.26 -9.20
N LYS A 961 1.07 -38.52 -9.60
CA LYS A 961 1.26 -39.68 -8.71
C LYS A 961 2.74 -39.98 -8.46
N SER A 962 3.58 -39.82 -9.48
CA SER A 962 4.97 -40.31 -9.50
C SER A 962 5.98 -39.45 -8.73
N TRP A 963 5.57 -38.88 -7.58
CA TRP A 963 6.43 -38.13 -6.66
C TRP A 963 5.97 -38.33 -5.21
N PRO A 964 6.54 -39.30 -4.47
CA PRO A 964 6.24 -39.52 -3.05
C PRO A 964 6.62 -38.33 -2.16
N ASP A 965 5.86 -38.05 -1.11
CA ASP A 965 6.09 -36.89 -0.22
C ASP A 965 7.35 -36.99 0.66
N TYR A 966 7.93 -38.18 0.82
CA TYR A 966 9.24 -38.34 1.47
C TYR A 966 10.43 -38.02 0.56
N GLN A 967 10.20 -37.67 -0.72
CA GLN A 967 11.25 -37.37 -1.68
C GLN A 967 11.29 -35.87 -2.04
N THR A 968 12.48 -35.29 -1.90
CA THR A 968 12.85 -33.94 -2.30
C THR A 968 12.69 -33.67 -3.80
N VAL A 969 12.93 -34.70 -4.63
CA VAL A 969 12.84 -34.72 -6.10
C VAL A 969 12.29 -36.10 -6.55
N PRO A 970 11.61 -36.22 -7.71
CA PRO A 970 11.07 -37.50 -8.17
C PRO A 970 12.17 -38.44 -8.71
N ASN A 971 11.99 -39.76 -8.59
CA ASN A 971 12.95 -40.77 -9.06
C ASN A 971 13.17 -40.78 -10.59
N SER A 972 12.30 -40.13 -11.37
CA SER A 972 12.40 -40.04 -12.82
C SER A 972 11.86 -38.70 -13.30
N ILE A 973 12.54 -38.12 -14.28
CA ILE A 973 12.17 -36.84 -14.90
C ILE A 973 11.02 -37.03 -15.91
N ASN A 974 10.92 -38.19 -16.55
CA ASN A 974 9.98 -38.44 -17.65
C ASN A 974 8.48 -38.28 -17.27
N PRO A 975 8.03 -38.77 -16.10
CA PRO A 975 6.69 -38.46 -15.58
C PRO A 975 6.42 -36.94 -15.42
N LEU A 976 7.43 -36.14 -15.04
CA LEU A 976 7.31 -34.70 -14.86
C LEU A 976 7.26 -33.96 -16.23
N LEU A 977 8.06 -34.38 -17.21
CA LEU A 977 7.97 -33.88 -18.59
C LEU A 977 6.64 -34.23 -19.25
N ARG A 978 6.12 -35.45 -18.99
CA ARG A 978 4.80 -35.90 -19.42
C ARG A 978 3.68 -35.01 -18.84
N LEU A 979 3.72 -34.74 -17.54
CA LEU A 979 2.80 -33.78 -16.90
C LEU A 979 2.90 -32.39 -17.53
N HIS A 980 4.11 -31.87 -17.76
CA HIS A 980 4.32 -30.55 -18.37
C HIS A 980 3.70 -30.46 -19.77
N ARG A 981 3.94 -31.45 -20.64
CA ARG A 981 3.36 -31.53 -21.98
C ARG A 981 1.82 -31.54 -21.92
N LEU A 982 1.22 -32.39 -21.09
CA LEU A 982 -0.24 -32.49 -20.90
C LEU A 982 -0.91 -31.19 -20.41
N VAL A 983 -0.21 -30.42 -19.57
CA VAL A 983 -0.64 -29.09 -19.10
C VAL A 983 -0.51 -28.06 -20.21
N HIS A 984 0.64 -28.00 -20.87
CA HIS A 984 0.96 -27.03 -21.92
C HIS A 984 0.02 -27.14 -23.13
N ASP A 985 -0.31 -28.36 -23.57
CA ASP A 985 -1.28 -28.62 -24.64
C ASP A 985 -2.70 -28.17 -24.26
N TRP A 986 -3.09 -28.31 -22.98
CA TRP A 986 -4.37 -27.82 -22.48
C TRP A 986 -4.41 -26.28 -22.44
N LEU A 987 -3.35 -25.64 -21.97
CA LEU A 987 -3.27 -24.18 -21.88
C LEU A 987 -3.33 -23.53 -23.28
N LYS A 988 -2.63 -24.10 -24.27
CA LYS A 988 -2.68 -23.69 -25.68
C LYS A 988 -4.11 -23.70 -26.27
N GLN A 989 -5.01 -24.51 -25.74
CA GLN A 989 -6.38 -24.68 -26.24
C GLN A 989 -7.43 -23.90 -25.45
N ASN A 990 -7.27 -23.76 -24.12
CA ASN A 990 -8.37 -23.34 -23.23
C ASN A 990 -8.02 -22.23 -22.21
N SER A 991 -6.74 -21.87 -22.03
CA SER A 991 -6.31 -20.99 -20.93
C SER A 991 -6.98 -19.61 -20.96
N LYS A 992 -7.77 -19.29 -19.92
CA LYS A 992 -8.39 -17.97 -19.71
C LYS A 992 -8.00 -17.31 -18.39
N GLY A 993 -7.39 -18.05 -17.48
CA GLY A 993 -6.93 -17.53 -16.19
C GLY A 993 -5.62 -18.17 -15.71
N PRO A 994 -5.22 -17.90 -14.46
CA PRO A 994 -3.98 -18.39 -13.89
C PRO A 994 -4.06 -19.88 -13.54
N VAL A 995 -2.92 -20.56 -13.59
CA VAL A 995 -2.77 -21.98 -13.26
C VAL A 995 -2.57 -22.14 -11.76
N THR A 996 -3.49 -22.81 -11.07
CA THR A 996 -3.36 -23.09 -9.63
C THR A 996 -2.49 -24.32 -9.40
N VAL A 997 -1.27 -24.11 -8.91
CA VAL A 997 -0.31 -25.19 -8.59
C VAL A 997 -0.24 -25.38 -7.09
N HIS A 998 -0.42 -26.61 -6.62
CA HIS A 998 -0.32 -26.93 -5.19
C HIS A 998 0.44 -28.23 -4.90
N CYS A 999 0.98 -28.26 -3.70
CA CYS A 999 1.51 -29.43 -3.03
C CYS A 999 1.32 -29.22 -1.52
N MET A 1000 1.61 -30.23 -0.71
CA MET A 1000 1.49 -30.19 0.76
C MET A 1000 1.84 -28.84 1.38
N ASN A 1001 3.04 -28.29 1.14
CA ASN A 1001 3.46 -26.99 1.69
C ASN A 1001 3.31 -25.78 0.74
N GLY A 1002 2.89 -26.00 -0.50
CA GLY A 1002 2.83 -24.97 -1.55
C GLY A 1002 4.19 -24.33 -1.85
N ALA A 1003 5.30 -25.04 -1.65
CA ALA A 1003 6.64 -24.48 -1.82
C ALA A 1003 7.64 -25.44 -2.47
N SER A 1004 7.73 -26.68 -1.98
CA SER A 1004 8.70 -27.68 -2.41
C SER A 1004 8.46 -28.11 -3.87
N LYS A 1005 7.51 -29.02 -4.10
CA LYS A 1005 7.19 -29.56 -5.43
C LYS A 1005 6.62 -28.50 -6.36
N SER A 1006 5.77 -27.60 -5.83
CA SER A 1006 5.20 -26.48 -6.60
C SER A 1006 6.27 -25.52 -7.13
N GLY A 1007 7.33 -25.26 -6.34
CA GLY A 1007 8.45 -24.44 -6.78
C GLY A 1007 9.22 -25.07 -7.93
N VAL A 1008 9.46 -26.38 -7.88
CA VAL A 1008 10.10 -27.13 -8.97
C VAL A 1008 9.24 -27.09 -10.23
N PHE A 1009 7.94 -27.42 -10.16
CA PHE A 1009 7.08 -27.41 -11.35
C PHE A 1009 7.03 -26.03 -12.01
N VAL A 1010 6.82 -24.95 -11.23
CA VAL A 1010 6.78 -23.59 -11.78
C VAL A 1010 8.14 -23.18 -12.34
N ALA A 1011 9.25 -23.47 -11.66
CA ALA A 1011 10.59 -23.19 -12.17
C ALA A 1011 10.87 -23.91 -13.51
N VAL A 1012 10.45 -25.17 -13.64
CA VAL A 1012 10.56 -25.96 -14.89
C VAL A 1012 9.76 -25.30 -16.01
N SER A 1013 8.51 -24.89 -15.77
CA SER A 1013 7.73 -24.17 -16.79
C SER A 1013 8.37 -22.85 -17.23
N LEU A 1014 8.90 -22.04 -16.30
CA LEU A 1014 9.62 -20.81 -16.67
C LEU A 1014 10.92 -21.08 -17.44
N LEU A 1015 11.61 -22.19 -17.14
CA LEU A 1015 12.84 -22.59 -17.85
C LEU A 1015 12.54 -23.04 -19.28
N PHE A 1016 11.48 -23.82 -19.50
CA PHE A 1016 11.08 -24.25 -20.85
C PHE A 1016 10.52 -23.08 -21.67
N GLU A 1017 9.66 -22.24 -21.09
CA GLU A 1017 9.14 -21.03 -21.75
C GLU A 1017 10.27 -20.07 -22.19
N ARG A 1018 11.34 -19.94 -21.38
CA ARG A 1018 12.54 -19.16 -21.74
C ARG A 1018 13.42 -19.84 -22.78
N LEU A 1019 13.54 -21.17 -22.73
CA LEU A 1019 14.29 -21.98 -23.68
C LEU A 1019 13.65 -21.98 -25.07
N GLU A 1020 12.31 -22.08 -25.15
CA GLU A 1020 11.53 -21.97 -26.38
C GLU A 1020 11.61 -20.57 -26.99
N LEU A 1021 11.48 -19.51 -26.17
CA LEU A 1021 11.37 -18.12 -26.65
C LEU A 1021 12.71 -17.48 -27.03
N ASP A 1022 13.75 -17.68 -26.21
CA ASP A 1022 15.05 -16.97 -26.31
C ASP A 1022 16.25 -17.88 -26.58
N TYR A 1023 16.06 -19.22 -26.64
CA TYR A 1023 17.14 -20.20 -26.83
C TYR A 1023 18.24 -20.11 -25.74
N GLU A 1024 17.86 -19.72 -24.52
CA GLU A 1024 18.75 -19.56 -23.37
C GLU A 1024 18.16 -20.22 -22.08
N VAL A 1025 19.03 -20.64 -21.17
CA VAL A 1025 18.71 -21.27 -19.89
C VAL A 1025 19.43 -20.52 -18.76
N ASP A 1026 18.77 -20.34 -17.62
CA ASP A 1026 19.26 -19.47 -16.54
C ASP A 1026 18.56 -19.80 -15.22
N VAL A 1027 18.88 -20.97 -14.66
CA VAL A 1027 18.24 -21.52 -13.44
C VAL A 1027 18.31 -20.54 -12.28
N TYR A 1028 19.44 -19.87 -12.09
CA TYR A 1028 19.63 -18.88 -11.03
C TYR A 1028 18.58 -17.76 -11.09
N GLN A 1029 18.39 -17.11 -12.24
CA GLN A 1029 17.46 -15.98 -12.33
C GLN A 1029 16.00 -16.45 -12.27
N THR A 1030 15.68 -17.63 -12.81
CA THR A 1030 14.33 -18.22 -12.66
C THR A 1030 14.00 -18.48 -11.19
N VAL A 1031 14.90 -19.12 -10.42
CA VAL A 1031 14.66 -19.39 -9.00
C VAL A 1031 14.64 -18.10 -8.17
N LYS A 1032 15.53 -17.13 -8.48
CA LYS A 1032 15.50 -15.78 -7.89
C LYS A 1032 14.17 -15.08 -8.15
N GLN A 1033 13.63 -15.15 -9.37
CA GLN A 1033 12.38 -14.49 -9.76
C GLN A 1033 11.19 -15.06 -9.00
N ILE A 1034 11.02 -16.38 -8.92
CA ILE A 1034 9.87 -16.97 -8.20
C ILE A 1034 9.97 -16.73 -6.69
N ARG A 1035 11.18 -16.71 -6.12
CA ARG A 1035 11.41 -16.43 -4.69
C ARG A 1035 11.01 -15.01 -4.26
N ILE A 1036 10.79 -14.06 -5.17
CA ILE A 1036 10.33 -12.67 -4.86
C ILE A 1036 9.01 -12.64 -4.08
N ASN A 1037 8.09 -13.55 -4.36
CA ASN A 1037 6.77 -13.62 -3.70
C ASN A 1037 6.64 -14.78 -2.71
N ARG A 1038 7.52 -15.80 -2.76
CA ARG A 1038 7.56 -16.93 -1.83
C ARG A 1038 9.00 -17.46 -1.71
N PRO A 1039 9.84 -16.93 -0.80
CA PRO A 1039 11.26 -17.24 -0.69
C PRO A 1039 11.59 -18.73 -0.42
N GLN A 1040 10.60 -19.50 -0.01
CA GLN A 1040 10.69 -20.92 0.31
C GLN A 1040 10.64 -21.84 -0.94
N LEU A 1041 10.47 -21.29 -2.15
CA LEU A 1041 10.49 -22.06 -3.39
C LEU A 1041 11.92 -22.52 -3.73
N ILE A 1042 12.06 -23.80 -4.14
CA ILE A 1042 13.34 -24.51 -4.32
C ILE A 1042 14.13 -24.50 -3.00
N GLU A 1043 13.76 -25.40 -2.09
CA GLU A 1043 14.16 -25.34 -0.69
C GLU A 1043 15.64 -25.68 -0.46
N ASN A 1044 16.21 -26.56 -1.29
CA ASN A 1044 17.53 -27.14 -1.05
C ASN A 1044 18.35 -27.30 -2.35
N LEU A 1045 19.62 -27.70 -2.19
CA LEU A 1045 20.57 -27.91 -3.28
C LEU A 1045 20.17 -29.02 -4.25
N GLU A 1046 19.49 -30.05 -3.76
CA GLU A 1046 19.05 -31.19 -4.56
C GLU A 1046 17.98 -30.78 -5.58
N GLN A 1047 16.98 -30.00 -5.15
CA GLN A 1047 16.00 -29.38 -6.04
C GLN A 1047 16.66 -28.40 -7.03
N TYR A 1048 17.70 -27.66 -6.61
CA TYR A 1048 18.43 -26.76 -7.50
C TYR A 1048 19.22 -27.52 -8.58
N LYS A 1049 19.93 -28.60 -8.21
CA LYS A 1049 20.60 -29.53 -9.13
C LYS A 1049 19.61 -30.20 -10.08
N PHE A 1050 18.43 -30.59 -9.58
CA PHE A 1050 17.37 -31.22 -10.36
C PHE A 1050 16.81 -30.31 -11.47
N LEU A 1051 16.74 -28.99 -11.27
CA LEU A 1051 16.33 -28.07 -12.35
C LEU A 1051 17.29 -28.10 -13.55
N TYR A 1052 18.60 -28.28 -13.33
CA TYR A 1052 19.55 -28.48 -14.43
C TYR A 1052 19.35 -29.83 -15.12
N GLN A 1053 19.13 -30.90 -14.34
CA GLN A 1053 18.87 -32.25 -14.87
C GLN A 1053 17.60 -32.30 -15.73
N VAL A 1054 16.52 -31.65 -15.29
CA VAL A 1054 15.25 -31.58 -16.04
C VAL A 1054 15.41 -30.83 -17.36
N VAL A 1055 16.24 -29.78 -17.41
CA VAL A 1055 16.53 -29.09 -18.68
C VAL A 1055 17.43 -29.92 -19.60
N GLN A 1056 18.40 -30.66 -19.07
CA GLN A 1056 19.22 -31.57 -19.87
C GLN A 1056 18.36 -32.67 -20.51
N GLU A 1057 17.58 -33.41 -19.71
CA GLU A 1057 16.69 -34.48 -20.20
C GLU A 1057 15.62 -33.96 -21.19
N TYR A 1058 15.13 -32.72 -21.01
CA TYR A 1058 14.22 -32.08 -21.96
C TYR A 1058 14.92 -31.79 -23.31
N MET A 1059 16.16 -31.28 -23.29
CA MET A 1059 16.95 -31.07 -24.51
C MET A 1059 17.32 -32.37 -25.21
N ASP A 1060 17.55 -33.45 -24.45
CA ASP A 1060 17.88 -34.78 -25.00
C ASP A 1060 16.65 -35.50 -25.61
N GLN A 1061 15.46 -34.87 -25.55
CA GLN A 1061 14.19 -35.36 -26.12
C GLN A 1061 13.64 -34.50 -27.28
N GLU A 1062 14.35 -33.44 -27.71
CA GLU A 1062 14.00 -32.56 -28.84
C GLU A 1062 14.98 -32.64 -30.02
#